data_AF-A0A1I7FRX6-F1
#
_entry.id   AF-A0A1I7FRX6-F1
#
_cell.length_a   1.000
_cell.length_b   1.000
_cell.length_c   1.000
_cell.angle_alpha   90.00
_cell.angle_beta   90.00
_cell.angle_gamma   90.00
#
_symmetry.space_group_name_H-M   'P 1'
#
loop_
_entity.id
_entity.type
_entity.pdbx_description
1 polymer ?
#
loop_
_entity_poly.entity_id
_entity_poly.type
_entity_poly.pdbx_seq_one_letter_code
_entity_poly.pdbx_strand_id
1 'polypeptide(L)'
;MAGLAPTFGVYTHVGGKRVMPGWEEVRTLGIADAARVMNARRDADVLPGLVAAWADTVRARLPAPHENLATLPETVDLAEAFDRRGLETVAEALRLLDQHEGAIPPGRWLLARLVGVAEGDRCADGLASDARRPLALWGLESYGAWEVFKDRLSERLNADADVIEGYWRALEALVEGVRSEPERGALSREREGVRATVEAYRSSPDVKEAWETRLDSYVLMDSELPLAPARRLDPDRYLALLARLPHPAFIAQAFDEEEASDLNRLIRAAPPACDKAGQFLCEGAVLLALLRACGAMCRRLAWGIDGAPQPVDEAEAGSLEPARVETEMAVQGVLDALFSRDDAVAVGWLWLERLVFEGEHRGIWRVDNGERAGLVLDPLMTLIGALASRLPPREDRRAWIENARDLWRIDRLMAVLAVDGSRASGPLVEAGQTLRELLITLEPAFAGCEEAIQRTDRVVGRVGATHVLAVPEPAAFVSALWHDLRPTRERAWRSLGKHARSNAAELAVLWGICAMEITQGESKRRLWQALRAILEEAMQVDEPASPSGYWPAATRRLCRSVPSILTGDSTRDTELLAELVRPRARPDSLFFEMIFILRSSGVDDRLVEAAVSHWGSGVETLAGRFLAMESLRIKRGAYSPGWLDHVRALALPQK
;
A
#
# COMPACT_ATOMS: atom_id res chain seq x y z
N MET A 1 -9.96 -23.57 2.52
CA MET A 1 -11.00 -24.02 3.47
C MET A 1 -10.86 -23.18 4.72
N ALA A 2 -11.92 -22.51 5.16
CA ALA A 2 -11.91 -21.70 6.37
C ALA A 2 -11.97 -22.64 7.60
N GLY A 3 -10.83 -22.85 8.24
CA GLY A 3 -10.75 -23.55 9.53
C GLY A 3 -11.22 -22.62 10.65
N LEU A 4 -12.25 -23.04 11.36
CA LEU A 4 -12.70 -22.40 12.60
C LEU A 4 -11.54 -22.37 13.60
N ALA A 5 -11.21 -21.18 14.11
CA ALA A 5 -10.25 -21.01 15.19
C ALA A 5 -10.77 -21.73 16.45
N PRO A 6 -9.99 -22.63 17.09
CA PRO A 6 -10.41 -23.24 18.35
C PRO A 6 -10.35 -22.21 19.48
N THR A 7 -11.30 -22.27 20.41
CA THR A 7 -11.37 -21.41 21.60
C THR A 7 -10.44 -21.97 22.68
N PHE A 8 -9.41 -21.22 23.11
CA PHE A 8 -8.35 -21.72 23.99
C PHE A 8 -8.41 -21.18 25.42
N GLY A 9 -7.83 -21.91 26.38
CA GLY A 9 -7.59 -21.45 27.75
C GLY A 9 -6.24 -21.94 28.29
N VAL A 10 -5.23 -21.08 28.24
CA VAL A 10 -3.94 -21.23 28.96
C VAL A 10 -3.63 -19.86 29.58
N TYR A 11 -3.16 -19.81 30.83
CA TYR A 11 -2.95 -18.55 31.57
C TYR A 11 -1.47 -18.28 31.81
N THR A 12 -0.99 -17.07 31.52
CA THR A 12 0.30 -16.55 32.00
C THR A 12 0.07 -15.41 33.00
N HIS A 13 0.92 -15.33 34.02
CA HIS A 13 0.85 -14.30 35.06
C HIS A 13 1.91 -13.24 34.82
N VAL A 14 1.49 -12.05 34.40
CA VAL A 14 2.32 -10.83 34.40
C VAL A 14 1.56 -9.74 35.15
N GLY A 15 2.14 -9.22 36.24
CA GLY A 15 1.59 -8.07 36.97
C GLY A 15 0.25 -8.29 37.69
N GLY A 16 -0.11 -9.52 38.06
CA GLY A 16 -1.33 -9.80 38.83
C GLY A 16 -2.65 -9.71 38.05
N LYS A 17 -2.61 -9.47 36.73
CA LYS A 17 -3.76 -9.65 35.83
C LYS A 17 -3.53 -10.86 34.93
N ARG A 18 -4.54 -11.75 34.84
CA ARG A 18 -4.56 -12.84 33.87
C ARG A 18 -4.80 -12.25 32.49
N VAL A 19 -3.80 -12.31 31.62
CA VAL A 19 -3.95 -12.04 30.19
C VAL A 19 -3.85 -13.40 29.50
N MET A 20 -4.83 -13.74 28.67
CA MET A 20 -4.72 -14.92 27.83
C MET A 20 -3.69 -14.61 26.74
N PRO A 21 -2.61 -15.41 26.58
CA PRO A 21 -1.72 -15.29 25.45
C PRO A 21 -2.53 -15.48 24.16
N GLY A 22 -2.22 -14.68 23.15
CA GLY A 22 -2.82 -14.84 21.83
C GLY A 22 -2.46 -16.21 21.23
N TRP A 23 -3.26 -16.70 20.29
CA TRP A 23 -2.99 -17.98 19.61
C TRP A 23 -1.58 -18.05 19.03
N GLU A 24 -1.10 -16.95 18.43
CA GLU A 24 0.25 -16.86 17.86
C GLU A 24 1.35 -17.02 18.90
N GLU A 25 1.16 -16.48 20.10
CA GLU A 25 2.12 -16.62 21.21
C GLU A 25 2.14 -18.07 21.72
N VAL A 26 0.96 -18.68 21.91
CA VAL A 26 0.84 -20.10 22.29
C VAL A 26 1.50 -21.00 21.25
N ARG A 27 1.27 -20.73 19.96
CA ARG A 27 1.85 -21.46 18.85
C ARG A 27 3.37 -21.34 18.82
N THR A 28 3.89 -20.13 18.92
CA THR A 28 5.34 -19.86 18.88
C THR A 28 6.05 -20.57 20.04
N LEU A 29 5.51 -20.46 21.26
CA LEU A 29 6.05 -21.13 22.44
C LEU A 29 5.99 -22.66 22.32
N GLY A 30 4.87 -23.20 21.81
CA GLY A 30 4.70 -24.65 21.62
C GLY A 30 5.69 -25.24 20.61
N ILE A 31 5.88 -24.56 19.46
CA ILE A 31 6.87 -24.97 18.44
C ILE A 31 8.30 -24.92 19.01
N ALA A 32 8.65 -23.84 19.72
CA ALA A 32 9.96 -23.69 20.34
C ALA A 32 10.23 -24.77 21.40
N ASP A 33 9.23 -25.10 22.22
CA ASP A 33 9.35 -26.15 23.23
C ASP A 33 9.55 -27.53 22.61
N ALA A 34 8.77 -27.86 21.58
CA ALA A 34 8.93 -29.12 20.84
C ALA A 34 10.34 -29.27 20.23
N ALA A 35 10.90 -28.20 19.67
CA ALA A 35 12.27 -28.19 19.17
C ALA A 35 13.30 -28.43 20.27
N ARG A 36 13.15 -27.76 21.42
CA ARG A 36 14.00 -27.94 22.59
C ARG A 36 13.97 -29.37 23.13
N VAL A 37 12.77 -29.96 23.23
CA VAL A 37 12.59 -31.34 23.68
C VAL A 37 13.28 -32.31 22.72
N MET A 38 13.10 -32.16 21.39
CA MET A 38 13.78 -33.00 20.41
C MET A 38 15.30 -32.91 20.53
N ASN A 39 15.86 -31.71 20.61
CA ASN A 39 17.31 -31.50 20.63
C ASN A 39 18.00 -32.07 21.88
N ALA A 40 17.26 -32.23 22.99
CA ALA A 40 17.80 -32.78 24.23
C ALA A 40 17.79 -34.32 24.28
N ARG A 41 17.17 -34.99 23.31
CA ARG A 41 16.97 -36.44 23.32
C ARG A 41 18.05 -37.20 22.56
N ARG A 42 18.41 -38.38 23.08
CA ARG A 42 19.40 -39.29 22.47
C ARG A 42 18.84 -40.14 21.32
N ASP A 43 17.52 -40.31 21.28
CA ASP A 43 16.80 -41.09 20.27
C ASP A 43 16.15 -40.21 19.19
N ALA A 44 16.51 -38.93 19.13
CA ALA A 44 15.90 -37.93 18.25
C ALA A 44 15.89 -38.34 16.76
N ASP A 45 16.93 -39.00 16.28
CA ASP A 45 17.05 -39.44 14.88
C ASP A 45 16.16 -40.67 14.54
N VAL A 46 15.74 -41.42 15.55
CA VAL A 46 14.95 -42.66 15.37
C VAL A 46 13.45 -42.36 15.33
N LEU A 47 13.00 -41.34 16.05
CA LEU A 47 11.58 -41.02 16.21
C LEU A 47 10.88 -40.65 14.88
N PRO A 48 11.46 -39.85 13.97
CA PRO A 48 10.86 -39.60 12.66
C PRO A 48 10.69 -40.86 11.82
N GLY A 49 11.63 -41.82 11.92
CA GLY A 49 11.54 -43.10 11.21
C GLY A 49 10.35 -43.96 11.65
N LEU A 50 9.97 -43.91 12.94
CA LEU A 50 8.76 -44.58 13.43
C LEU A 50 7.49 -43.94 12.85
N VAL A 51 7.46 -42.61 12.77
CA VAL A 51 6.35 -41.86 12.18
C VAL A 51 6.25 -42.12 10.68
N ALA A 52 7.36 -42.17 9.96
CA ALA A 52 7.38 -42.48 8.53
C ALA A 52 6.80 -43.87 8.23
N ALA A 53 7.20 -44.90 8.99
CA ALA A 53 6.69 -46.26 8.83
C ALA A 53 5.18 -46.36 9.11
N TRP A 54 4.71 -45.66 10.14
CA TRP A 54 3.29 -45.54 10.45
C TRP A 54 2.53 -44.84 9.30
N ALA A 55 3.04 -43.70 8.81
CA ALA A 55 2.44 -42.92 7.75
C ALA A 55 2.26 -43.73 6.45
N ASP A 56 3.28 -44.50 6.07
CA ASP A 56 3.22 -45.38 4.89
C ASP A 56 2.15 -46.47 5.03
N THR A 57 2.04 -47.07 6.23
CA THR A 57 1.09 -48.16 6.49
C THR A 57 -0.36 -47.66 6.55
N VAL A 58 -0.60 -46.52 7.19
CA VAL A 58 -1.92 -45.89 7.25
C VAL A 58 -2.41 -45.53 5.84
N ARG A 59 -1.55 -44.93 5.00
CA ARG A 59 -1.92 -44.55 3.63
C ARG A 59 -2.21 -45.73 2.71
N ALA A 60 -1.43 -46.80 2.83
CA ALA A 60 -1.64 -48.02 2.03
C ALA A 60 -2.98 -48.69 2.34
N ARG A 61 -3.57 -48.41 3.51
CA ARG A 61 -4.80 -49.04 3.97
C ARG A 61 -6.05 -48.22 3.80
N LEU A 62 -6.00 -46.89 3.66
CA LEU A 62 -7.18 -46.00 3.59
C LEU A 62 -8.19 -46.46 2.51
N PRO A 63 -9.35 -47.06 2.87
CA PRO A 63 -10.38 -47.42 1.92
C PRO A 63 -11.70 -46.69 2.21
N ALA A 64 -11.74 -45.58 2.96
CA ALA A 64 -12.92 -44.72 3.06
C ALA A 64 -12.61 -43.41 3.83
N PRO A 65 -13.22 -42.27 3.47
CA PRO A 65 -13.04 -40.99 4.15
C PRO A 65 -13.69 -40.88 5.55
N HIS A 66 -13.91 -41.99 6.26
CA HIS A 66 -14.69 -42.02 7.53
C HIS A 66 -14.10 -42.89 8.65
N GLU A 67 -12.92 -43.51 8.49
CA GLU A 67 -12.28 -44.25 9.58
C GLU A 67 -11.49 -43.31 10.50
N ASN A 68 -11.73 -43.40 11.81
CA ASN A 68 -11.01 -42.64 12.83
C ASN A 68 -9.55 -43.14 12.90
N LEU A 69 -8.60 -42.27 12.55
CA LEU A 69 -7.17 -42.60 12.45
C LEU A 69 -6.60 -43.11 13.77
N ALA A 70 -7.14 -42.64 14.90
CA ALA A 70 -6.70 -43.04 16.23
C ALA A 70 -7.07 -44.49 16.59
N THR A 71 -8.00 -45.11 15.86
CA THR A 71 -8.46 -46.49 16.09
C THR A 71 -7.75 -47.53 15.25
N LEU A 72 -6.91 -47.10 14.29
CA LEU A 72 -6.13 -48.01 13.46
C LEU A 72 -5.08 -48.75 14.30
N PRO A 73 -4.91 -50.08 14.12
CA PRO A 73 -3.91 -50.86 14.84
C PRO A 73 -2.51 -50.24 14.76
N GLU A 74 -2.14 -49.72 13.60
CA GLU A 74 -0.85 -49.05 13.36
C GLU A 74 -0.66 -47.81 14.24
N THR A 75 -1.73 -47.03 14.44
CA THR A 75 -1.71 -45.82 15.27
C THR A 75 -1.60 -46.18 16.75
N VAL A 76 -2.26 -47.27 17.16
CA VAL A 76 -2.12 -47.83 18.52
C VAL A 76 -0.68 -48.31 18.74
N ASP A 77 -0.13 -49.07 17.81
CA ASP A 77 1.25 -49.56 17.87
C ASP A 77 2.28 -48.42 17.95
N LEU A 78 2.07 -47.34 17.20
CA LEU A 78 2.92 -46.15 17.27
C LEU A 78 2.78 -45.43 18.63
N ALA A 79 1.55 -45.30 19.15
CA ALA A 79 1.32 -44.71 20.47
C ALA A 79 2.02 -45.53 21.59
N GLU A 80 1.92 -46.86 21.55
CA GLU A 80 2.64 -47.74 22.48
C GLU A 80 4.17 -47.68 22.30
N ALA A 81 4.65 -47.46 21.08
CA ALA A 81 6.07 -47.26 20.81
C ALA A 81 6.60 -45.93 21.38
N PHE A 82 5.77 -44.88 21.40
CA PHE A 82 6.07 -43.61 22.06
C PHE A 82 6.01 -43.72 23.59
N ASP A 83 5.00 -44.38 24.15
CA ASP A 83 4.91 -44.63 25.60
C ASP A 83 6.16 -45.37 26.11
N ARG A 84 6.60 -46.43 25.43
CA ARG A 84 7.81 -47.18 25.79
C ARG A 84 9.10 -46.36 25.73
N ARG A 85 9.08 -45.21 25.06
CA ARG A 85 10.21 -44.27 24.93
C ARG A 85 10.07 -43.06 25.86
N GLY A 86 9.10 -43.05 26.77
CA GLY A 86 8.84 -41.92 27.66
C GLY A 86 8.37 -40.68 26.91
N LEU A 87 7.48 -40.88 25.93
CA LEU A 87 6.80 -39.84 25.16
C LEU A 87 5.28 -39.97 25.34
N GLU A 88 4.83 -40.11 26.58
CA GLU A 88 3.43 -40.38 26.93
C GLU A 88 2.49 -39.29 26.43
N THR A 89 2.93 -38.04 26.47
CA THR A 89 2.16 -36.88 25.98
C THR A 89 2.01 -36.89 24.45
N VAL A 90 2.99 -37.43 23.70
CA VAL A 90 2.94 -37.58 22.25
C VAL A 90 2.03 -38.75 21.88
N ALA A 91 2.11 -39.85 22.63
CA ALA A 91 1.21 -40.99 22.48
C ALA A 91 -0.25 -40.60 22.75
N GLU A 92 -0.49 -39.81 23.80
CA GLU A 92 -1.80 -39.20 24.06
C GLU A 92 -2.25 -38.29 22.90
N ALA A 93 -1.39 -37.39 22.42
CA ALA A 93 -1.72 -36.53 21.28
C ALA A 93 -2.09 -37.32 20.01
N LEU A 94 -1.41 -38.45 19.76
CA LEU A 94 -1.69 -39.33 18.64
C LEU A 94 -3.04 -40.06 18.79
N ARG A 95 -3.39 -40.51 20.00
CA ARG A 95 -4.71 -41.10 20.31
C ARG A 95 -5.86 -40.10 20.17
N LEU A 96 -5.56 -38.81 20.23
CA LEU A 96 -6.52 -37.71 20.13
C LEU A 96 -6.40 -36.94 18.80
N LEU A 97 -5.76 -37.52 17.77
CA LEU A 97 -5.45 -36.84 16.51
C LEU A 97 -6.70 -36.25 15.84
N ASP A 98 -7.83 -36.96 15.89
CA ASP A 98 -9.10 -36.54 15.28
C ASP A 98 -9.96 -35.63 16.19
N GLN A 99 -9.48 -35.30 17.41
CA GLN A 99 -10.17 -34.36 18.30
C GLN A 99 -9.76 -32.91 17.98
N HIS A 100 -10.74 -32.14 17.52
CA HIS A 100 -10.61 -30.71 17.17
C HIS A 100 -11.16 -29.75 18.24
N GLU A 101 -11.92 -30.25 19.21
CA GLU A 101 -12.48 -29.47 20.32
C GLU A 101 -11.74 -29.76 21.64
N GLY A 102 -11.46 -28.72 22.43
CA GLY A 102 -10.87 -28.84 23.76
C GLY A 102 -9.45 -28.29 23.89
N ALA A 103 -8.82 -28.59 25.03
CA ALA A 103 -7.43 -28.17 25.30
C ALA A 103 -6.47 -28.91 24.36
N ILE A 104 -5.46 -28.20 23.85
CA ILE A 104 -4.43 -28.80 23.00
C ILE A 104 -3.61 -29.78 23.86
N PRO A 105 -3.56 -31.08 23.50
CA PRO A 105 -2.68 -32.04 24.17
C PRO A 105 -1.23 -31.54 24.16
N PRO A 106 -0.50 -31.54 25.29
CA PRO A 106 0.86 -31.01 25.35
C PRO A 106 1.82 -31.62 24.32
N GLY A 107 1.68 -32.91 24.00
CA GLY A 107 2.52 -33.59 23.02
C GLY A 107 2.18 -33.29 21.55
N ARG A 108 1.13 -32.50 21.26
CA ARG A 108 0.69 -32.23 19.88
C ARG A 108 1.72 -31.44 19.07
N TRP A 109 2.44 -30.53 19.72
CA TRP A 109 3.53 -29.76 19.09
C TRP A 109 4.71 -30.65 18.71
N LEU A 110 5.07 -31.59 19.59
CA LEU A 110 6.16 -32.54 19.34
C LEU A 110 5.75 -33.57 18.27
N LEU A 111 4.50 -34.04 18.28
CA LEU A 111 3.95 -34.89 17.23
C LEU A 111 3.99 -34.17 15.87
N ALA A 112 3.55 -32.92 15.81
CA ALA A 112 3.59 -32.09 14.60
C ALA A 112 5.02 -31.94 14.05
N ARG A 113 6.00 -31.72 14.92
CA ARG A 113 7.43 -31.69 14.53
C ARG A 113 7.89 -33.03 13.96
N LEU A 114 7.60 -34.14 14.62
CA LEU A 114 8.00 -35.47 14.14
C LEU A 114 7.37 -35.82 12.79
N VAL A 115 6.08 -35.49 12.62
CA VAL A 115 5.34 -35.60 11.35
C VAL A 115 5.99 -34.75 10.27
N GLY A 116 6.30 -33.48 10.55
CA GLY A 116 6.94 -32.59 9.58
C GLY A 116 8.30 -33.12 9.11
N VAL A 117 9.14 -33.62 10.02
CA VAL A 117 10.45 -34.21 9.67
C VAL A 117 10.25 -35.47 8.83
N ALA A 118 9.38 -36.40 9.26
CA ALA A 118 9.14 -37.66 8.57
C ALA A 118 8.62 -37.44 7.14
N GLU A 119 7.67 -36.52 6.96
CA GLU A 119 7.14 -36.18 5.64
C GLU A 119 8.15 -35.41 4.78
N GLY A 120 9.04 -34.62 5.39
CA GLY A 120 10.13 -33.95 4.69
C GLY A 120 11.12 -34.95 4.08
N ASP A 121 11.56 -35.93 4.87
CA ASP A 121 12.44 -37.00 4.41
C ASP A 121 11.75 -37.90 3.37
N ARG A 122 10.50 -38.29 3.63
CA ARG A 122 9.72 -39.13 2.72
C ARG A 122 9.49 -38.44 1.37
N CYS A 123 9.20 -37.14 1.38
CA CYS A 123 9.06 -36.32 0.18
C CYS A 123 10.38 -36.28 -0.59
N ALA A 124 11.50 -35.99 0.08
CA ALA A 124 12.82 -35.99 -0.54
C ALA A 124 13.18 -37.33 -1.19
N ASP A 125 12.94 -38.46 -0.52
CA ASP A 125 13.16 -39.80 -1.07
C ASP A 125 12.27 -40.08 -2.29
N GLY A 126 11.02 -39.61 -2.26
CA GLY A 126 10.11 -39.66 -3.40
C GLY A 126 10.65 -38.87 -4.59
N LEU A 127 11.15 -37.66 -4.35
CA LEU A 127 11.75 -36.81 -5.39
C LEU A 127 13.00 -37.46 -6.00
N ALA A 128 13.92 -37.98 -5.18
CA ALA A 128 15.12 -38.67 -5.66
C ALA A 128 14.81 -39.91 -6.52
N SER A 129 13.72 -40.61 -6.20
CA SER A 129 13.28 -41.82 -6.92
C SER A 129 12.24 -41.57 -8.02
N ASP A 130 11.90 -40.31 -8.30
CA ASP A 130 10.82 -39.91 -9.24
C ASP A 130 9.46 -40.53 -8.91
N ALA A 131 9.23 -40.84 -7.63
CA ALA A 131 8.00 -41.38 -7.11
C ALA A 131 7.20 -40.25 -6.44
N ARG A 132 6.05 -39.90 -7.03
CA ARG A 132 5.15 -38.92 -6.40
C ARG A 132 4.54 -39.51 -5.13
N ARG A 133 4.91 -38.94 -3.99
CA ARG A 133 4.40 -39.31 -2.67
C ARG A 133 3.55 -38.16 -2.16
N PRO A 134 2.22 -38.30 -2.05
CA PRO A 134 1.38 -37.20 -1.62
C PRO A 134 1.76 -36.74 -0.21
N LEU A 135 1.64 -35.46 0.09
CA LEU A 135 1.86 -34.95 1.44
C LEU A 135 0.68 -35.31 2.35
N ALA A 136 0.94 -35.70 3.59
CA ALA A 136 -0.12 -35.82 4.61
C ALA A 136 0.42 -35.34 5.94
N LEU A 137 -0.08 -34.19 6.39
CA LEU A 137 0.27 -33.61 7.70
C LEU A 137 -0.84 -33.86 8.74
N TRP A 138 -1.91 -34.55 8.36
CA TRP A 138 -2.98 -35.04 9.24
C TRP A 138 -3.59 -33.97 10.16
N GLY A 139 -3.77 -32.74 9.66
CA GLY A 139 -4.35 -31.65 10.46
C GLY A 139 -3.38 -31.02 11.45
N LEU A 140 -2.08 -31.36 11.39
CA LEU A 140 -1.04 -30.83 12.28
C LEU A 140 -0.36 -29.55 11.76
N GLU A 141 -0.83 -29.00 10.64
CA GLU A 141 -0.29 -27.78 10.00
C GLU A 141 -0.37 -26.58 10.96
N SER A 142 -1.52 -26.40 11.62
CA SER A 142 -1.74 -25.34 12.63
C SER A 142 -0.77 -25.43 13.81
N TYR A 143 -0.15 -26.60 14.03
CA TYR A 143 0.76 -26.88 15.14
C TYR A 143 2.25 -26.89 14.72
N GLY A 144 2.57 -26.41 13.52
CA GLY A 144 3.95 -26.22 13.07
C GLY A 144 4.49 -27.34 12.16
N ALA A 145 3.67 -28.34 11.81
CA ALA A 145 4.13 -29.45 10.97
C ALA A 145 4.57 -28.99 9.56
N TRP A 146 3.87 -27.99 9.00
CA TRP A 146 4.18 -27.44 7.67
C TRP A 146 5.54 -26.73 7.63
N GLU A 147 5.84 -25.91 8.63
CA GLU A 147 7.13 -25.22 8.76
C GLU A 147 8.27 -26.22 8.90
N VAL A 148 8.11 -27.22 9.77
CA VAL A 148 9.13 -28.25 9.97
C VAL A 148 9.33 -29.08 8.70
N PHE A 149 8.25 -29.40 7.97
CA PHE A 149 8.34 -30.05 6.67
C PHE A 149 9.14 -29.20 5.66
N LYS A 150 8.84 -27.90 5.54
CA LYS A 150 9.57 -26.99 4.64
C LYS A 150 11.06 -26.92 4.98
N ASP A 151 11.38 -26.79 6.26
CA ASP A 151 12.76 -26.72 6.75
C ASP A 151 13.51 -28.01 6.42
N ARG A 152 12.90 -29.16 6.74
CA ARG A 152 13.51 -30.47 6.50
C ARG A 152 13.71 -30.76 5.01
N LEU A 153 12.71 -30.45 4.17
CA LEU A 153 12.84 -30.60 2.72
C LEU A 153 13.96 -29.70 2.19
N SER A 154 14.09 -28.47 2.71
CA SER A 154 15.17 -27.55 2.34
C SER A 154 16.55 -28.09 2.74
N GLU A 155 16.69 -28.71 3.91
CA GLU A 155 17.93 -29.39 4.33
C GLU A 155 18.30 -30.51 3.34
N ARG A 156 17.34 -31.35 2.94
CA ARG A 156 17.56 -32.44 1.99
C ARG A 156 17.93 -31.92 0.61
N LEU A 157 17.25 -30.88 0.14
CA LEU A 157 17.56 -30.20 -1.13
C LEU A 157 18.97 -29.60 -1.15
N ASN A 158 19.50 -29.13 -0.01
CA ASN A 158 20.86 -28.60 0.04
C ASN A 158 21.95 -29.70 0.09
N ALA A 159 21.56 -30.93 0.44
CA ALA A 159 22.50 -32.02 0.70
C ALA A 159 22.61 -33.05 -0.45
N ASP A 160 21.60 -33.14 -1.31
CA ASP A 160 21.42 -34.28 -2.22
C ASP A 160 21.02 -33.82 -3.64
N ALA A 161 21.91 -34.05 -4.61
CA ALA A 161 21.72 -33.62 -6.00
C ALA A 161 20.56 -34.35 -6.69
N ASP A 162 20.31 -35.61 -6.35
CA ASP A 162 19.21 -36.39 -6.95
C ASP A 162 17.85 -35.84 -6.46
N VAL A 163 17.79 -35.40 -5.21
CA VAL A 163 16.61 -34.72 -4.64
C VAL A 163 16.37 -33.38 -5.34
N ILE A 164 17.43 -32.59 -5.61
CA ILE A 164 17.33 -31.31 -6.34
C ILE A 164 16.72 -31.52 -7.74
N GLU A 165 17.25 -32.46 -8.53
CA GLU A 165 16.74 -32.69 -9.88
C GLU A 165 15.34 -33.31 -9.88
N GLY A 166 15.04 -34.20 -8.93
CA GLY A 166 13.69 -34.70 -8.70
C GLY A 166 12.69 -33.60 -8.37
N TYR A 167 13.07 -32.67 -7.50
CA TYR A 167 12.28 -31.51 -7.11
C TYR A 167 11.98 -30.60 -8.30
N TRP A 168 12.98 -30.27 -9.11
CA TRP A 168 12.77 -29.46 -10.31
C TRP A 168 11.85 -30.13 -11.32
N ARG A 169 12.01 -31.44 -11.57
CA ARG A 169 11.09 -32.19 -12.45
C ARG A 169 9.66 -32.17 -11.93
N ALA A 170 9.47 -32.31 -10.62
CA ALA A 170 8.14 -32.25 -10.01
C ALA A 170 7.49 -30.86 -10.15
N LEU A 171 8.27 -29.79 -9.97
CA LEU A 171 7.80 -28.42 -10.18
C LEU A 171 7.51 -28.12 -11.65
N GLU A 172 8.34 -28.59 -12.58
CA GLU A 172 8.10 -28.48 -14.02
C GLU A 172 6.80 -29.20 -14.43
N ALA A 173 6.55 -30.40 -13.88
CA ALA A 173 5.32 -31.14 -14.12
C ALA A 173 4.08 -30.43 -13.54
N LEU A 174 4.20 -29.82 -12.37
CA LEU A 174 3.13 -29.00 -11.76
C LEU A 174 2.78 -27.82 -12.67
N VAL A 175 3.78 -27.03 -13.06
CA VAL A 175 3.58 -25.85 -13.90
C VAL A 175 3.05 -26.22 -15.27
N GLU A 176 3.53 -27.30 -15.88
CA GLU A 176 2.99 -27.77 -17.16
C GLU A 176 1.53 -28.22 -17.02
N GLY A 177 1.17 -28.89 -15.93
CA GLY A 177 -0.22 -29.26 -15.64
C GLY A 177 -1.15 -28.05 -15.49
N VAL A 178 -0.71 -27.01 -14.79
CA VAL A 178 -1.46 -25.73 -14.69
C VAL A 178 -1.53 -25.03 -16.05
N ARG A 179 -0.45 -25.09 -16.83
CA ARG A 179 -0.37 -24.48 -18.16
C ARG A 179 -1.35 -25.12 -19.14
N SER A 180 -1.45 -26.45 -19.14
CA SER A 180 -2.29 -27.21 -20.04
C SER A 180 -3.76 -27.18 -19.64
N GLU A 181 -4.06 -27.22 -18.34
CA GLU A 181 -5.43 -27.30 -17.81
C GLU A 181 -5.63 -26.32 -16.63
N PRO A 182 -5.60 -25.00 -16.88
CA PRO A 182 -5.67 -23.97 -15.84
C PRO A 182 -6.97 -24.02 -15.02
N GLU A 183 -8.06 -24.50 -15.62
CA GLU A 183 -9.35 -24.63 -14.93
C GLU A 183 -9.38 -25.72 -13.86
N ARG A 184 -8.40 -26.64 -13.81
CA ARG A 184 -8.36 -27.67 -12.75
C ARG A 184 -8.19 -27.07 -11.36
N GLY A 185 -7.43 -25.97 -11.27
CA GLY A 185 -7.24 -25.21 -10.03
C GLY A 185 -8.42 -24.31 -9.67
N ALA A 186 -9.46 -24.22 -10.52
CA ALA A 186 -10.61 -23.36 -10.29
C ALA A 186 -11.72 -24.07 -9.49
N LEU A 187 -12.48 -23.28 -8.72
CA LEU A 187 -13.74 -23.75 -8.13
C LEU A 187 -14.66 -24.28 -9.24
N SER A 188 -15.37 -25.39 -8.99
CA SER A 188 -16.10 -26.14 -10.02
C SER A 188 -17.01 -25.29 -10.93
N ARG A 189 -17.63 -24.24 -10.36
CA ARG A 189 -18.54 -23.32 -11.08
C ARG A 189 -17.82 -22.24 -11.91
N GLU A 190 -16.53 -22.00 -11.66
CA GLU A 190 -15.74 -20.91 -12.28
C GLU A 190 -14.81 -21.42 -13.39
N ARG A 191 -14.77 -22.75 -13.62
CA ARG A 191 -13.82 -23.41 -14.52
C ARG A 191 -13.80 -22.81 -15.93
N GLU A 192 -14.98 -22.59 -16.52
CA GLU A 192 -15.09 -22.03 -17.87
C GLU A 192 -14.66 -20.55 -17.91
N GLY A 193 -15.03 -19.77 -16.90
CA GLY A 193 -14.63 -18.36 -16.77
C GLY A 193 -13.12 -18.20 -16.60
N VAL A 194 -12.49 -19.05 -15.79
CA VAL A 194 -11.03 -19.10 -15.63
C VAL A 194 -10.36 -19.43 -16.96
N ARG A 195 -10.81 -20.49 -17.65
CA ARG A 195 -10.22 -20.88 -18.94
C ARG A 195 -10.30 -19.73 -19.97
N ALA A 196 -11.47 -19.11 -20.11
CA ALA A 196 -11.67 -18.00 -21.04
C ALA A 196 -10.80 -16.77 -20.70
N THR A 197 -10.67 -16.44 -19.41
CA THR A 197 -9.84 -15.30 -18.95
C THR A 197 -8.35 -15.56 -19.21
N VAL A 198 -7.89 -16.77 -18.91
CA VAL A 198 -6.51 -17.21 -19.19
C VAL A 198 -6.21 -17.16 -20.69
N GLU A 199 -7.12 -17.64 -21.53
CA GLU A 199 -6.97 -17.59 -22.99
C GLU A 199 -6.94 -16.14 -23.51
N ALA A 200 -7.83 -15.29 -23.01
CA ALA A 200 -7.85 -13.86 -23.36
C ALA A 200 -6.52 -13.17 -22.99
N TYR A 201 -5.99 -13.42 -21.78
CA TYR A 201 -4.71 -12.85 -21.35
C TYR A 201 -3.53 -13.34 -22.20
N ARG A 202 -3.48 -14.64 -22.52
CA ARG A 202 -2.44 -15.19 -23.40
C ARG A 202 -2.48 -14.60 -24.82
N SER A 203 -3.69 -14.31 -25.30
CA SER A 203 -3.90 -13.74 -26.64
C SER A 203 -3.54 -12.26 -26.71
N SER A 204 -3.80 -11.53 -25.63
CA SER A 204 -3.59 -10.09 -25.52
C SER A 204 -3.17 -9.76 -24.09
N PRO A 205 -1.86 -9.83 -23.77
CA PRO A 205 -1.36 -9.57 -22.42
C PRO A 205 -1.72 -8.15 -21.99
N ASP A 206 -2.33 -8.04 -20.80
CA ASP A 206 -2.74 -6.76 -20.25
C ASP A 206 -1.97 -6.45 -18.96
N VAL A 207 -1.33 -5.28 -18.93
CA VAL A 207 -0.57 -4.80 -17.76
C VAL A 207 -1.50 -4.66 -16.56
N LYS A 208 -2.75 -4.22 -16.77
CA LYS A 208 -3.69 -4.03 -15.67
C LYS A 208 -4.08 -5.37 -15.04
N GLU A 209 -4.40 -6.39 -15.85
CA GLU A 209 -4.65 -7.75 -15.34
C GLU A 209 -3.43 -8.32 -14.59
N ALA A 210 -2.20 -7.99 -15.04
CA ALA A 210 -0.98 -8.39 -14.33
C ALA A 210 -0.80 -7.72 -12.96
N TRP A 211 -1.28 -6.49 -12.78
CA TRP A 211 -1.28 -5.81 -11.48
C TRP A 211 -2.45 -6.22 -10.57
N GLU A 212 -3.63 -6.39 -11.16
CA GLU A 212 -4.91 -6.50 -10.46
C GLU A 212 -5.80 -7.60 -11.05
N THR A 213 -5.27 -8.81 -11.06
CA THR A 213 -6.00 -9.99 -11.53
C THR A 213 -7.25 -10.20 -10.69
N ARG A 214 -8.34 -10.50 -11.38
CA ARG A 214 -9.62 -10.82 -10.73
C ARG A 214 -9.72 -12.27 -10.32
N LEU A 215 -8.78 -13.11 -10.77
CA LEU A 215 -8.79 -14.55 -10.58
C LEU A 215 -8.20 -15.00 -9.24
N ASP A 216 -7.59 -14.11 -8.45
CA ASP A 216 -6.87 -14.46 -7.21
C ASP A 216 -7.75 -15.20 -6.20
N SER A 217 -9.05 -14.90 -6.15
CA SER A 217 -10.01 -15.57 -5.27
C SER A 217 -10.65 -16.83 -5.88
N TYR A 218 -10.32 -17.16 -7.12
CA TYR A 218 -11.01 -18.20 -7.92
C TYR A 218 -10.10 -19.33 -8.39
N VAL A 219 -8.78 -19.12 -8.35
CA VAL A 219 -7.80 -20.13 -8.75
C VAL A 219 -6.89 -20.48 -7.58
N LEU A 220 -6.62 -21.78 -7.42
CA LEU A 220 -5.63 -22.30 -6.49
C LEU A 220 -4.62 -23.11 -7.28
N MET A 221 -3.34 -22.79 -7.14
CA MET A 221 -2.27 -23.67 -7.55
C MET A 221 -2.10 -24.74 -6.47
N ASP A 222 -2.74 -25.89 -6.68
CA ASP A 222 -2.68 -27.03 -5.76
C ASP A 222 -1.28 -27.66 -5.78
N SER A 223 -0.36 -27.07 -5.02
CA SER A 223 1.02 -27.53 -4.85
C SER A 223 1.22 -28.06 -3.45
N GLU A 224 1.46 -29.36 -3.34
CA GLU A 224 1.97 -29.98 -2.12
C GLU A 224 3.46 -29.66 -1.89
N LEU A 225 4.14 -29.11 -2.92
CA LEU A 225 5.54 -28.70 -2.85
C LEU A 225 5.66 -27.22 -2.49
N PRO A 226 6.48 -26.85 -1.50
CA PRO A 226 6.77 -25.45 -1.22
C PRO A 226 7.59 -24.87 -2.36
N LEU A 227 7.31 -23.63 -2.79
CA LEU A 227 8.06 -22.96 -3.87
C LEU A 227 9.25 -22.12 -3.38
N ALA A 228 9.23 -21.70 -2.12
CA ALA A 228 10.31 -20.89 -1.53
C ALA A 228 11.70 -21.55 -1.63
N PRO A 229 11.87 -22.88 -1.46
CA PRO A 229 13.17 -23.53 -1.66
C PRO A 229 13.70 -23.42 -3.10
N ALA A 230 12.84 -23.56 -4.12
CA ALA A 230 13.23 -23.43 -5.53
C ALA A 230 13.88 -22.07 -5.83
N ARG A 231 13.29 -21.00 -5.29
CA ARG A 231 13.80 -19.64 -5.39
C ARG A 231 15.22 -19.49 -4.82
N ARG A 232 15.56 -20.20 -3.74
CA ARG A 232 16.88 -20.13 -3.09
C ARG A 232 17.93 -20.98 -3.81
N LEU A 233 17.53 -22.14 -4.33
CA LEU A 233 18.41 -23.08 -5.02
C LEU A 233 18.92 -22.53 -6.36
N ASP A 234 17.99 -22.12 -7.23
CA ASP A 234 18.30 -21.56 -8.55
C ASP A 234 17.26 -20.48 -8.91
N PRO A 235 17.54 -19.21 -8.60
CA PRO A 235 16.64 -18.09 -8.90
C PRO A 235 16.30 -17.97 -10.40
N ASP A 236 17.26 -18.25 -11.28
CA ASP A 236 17.08 -18.10 -12.73
C ASP A 236 16.12 -19.19 -13.25
N ARG A 237 16.37 -20.46 -12.86
CA ARG A 237 15.48 -21.59 -13.19
C ARG A 237 14.09 -21.42 -12.58
N TYR A 238 14.01 -20.87 -11.36
CA TYR A 238 12.75 -20.55 -10.70
C TYR A 238 11.93 -19.53 -11.47
N LEU A 239 12.52 -18.39 -11.86
CA LEU A 239 11.80 -17.35 -12.59
C LEU A 239 11.42 -17.81 -14.00
N ALA A 240 12.28 -18.58 -14.67
CA ALA A 240 11.95 -19.21 -15.96
C ALA A 240 10.79 -20.20 -15.84
N LEU A 241 10.69 -20.92 -14.71
CA LEU A 241 9.55 -21.80 -14.42
C LEU A 241 8.27 -20.97 -14.23
N LEU A 242 8.29 -19.91 -13.41
CA LEU A 242 7.12 -19.05 -13.19
C LEU A 242 6.65 -18.36 -14.48
N ALA A 243 7.57 -18.00 -15.37
CA ALA A 243 7.26 -17.39 -16.66
C ALA A 243 6.39 -18.29 -17.56
N ARG A 244 6.36 -19.60 -17.32
CA ARG A 244 5.53 -20.56 -18.06
C ARG A 244 4.08 -20.64 -17.54
N LEU A 245 3.78 -20.03 -16.41
CA LEU A 245 2.43 -20.03 -15.85
C LEU A 245 1.46 -19.25 -16.75
N PRO A 246 0.20 -19.71 -16.89
CA PRO A 246 -0.76 -19.13 -17.82
C PRO A 246 -1.14 -17.68 -17.57
N HIS A 247 -1.08 -17.24 -16.32
CA HIS A 247 -1.80 -16.07 -15.84
C HIS A 247 -1.18 -15.51 -14.55
N PRO A 248 -1.21 -14.17 -14.35
CA PRO A 248 -0.71 -13.49 -13.15
C PRO A 248 -1.22 -14.07 -11.82
N ALA A 249 -2.45 -14.56 -11.78
CA ALA A 249 -3.06 -15.13 -10.58
C ALA A 249 -2.31 -16.35 -10.00
N PHE A 250 -1.71 -17.16 -10.87
CA PHE A 250 -0.89 -18.30 -10.44
C PHE A 250 0.51 -17.85 -10.03
N ILE A 251 1.04 -16.82 -10.70
CA ILE A 251 2.34 -16.22 -10.38
C ILE A 251 2.29 -15.56 -9.00
N ALA A 252 1.22 -14.83 -8.68
CA ALA A 252 1.04 -14.19 -7.38
C ALA A 252 1.09 -15.18 -6.21
N GLN A 253 0.51 -16.38 -6.39
CA GLN A 253 0.54 -17.46 -5.39
C GLN A 253 1.95 -18.05 -5.17
N ALA A 254 2.88 -17.83 -6.10
CA ALA A 254 4.26 -18.27 -6.00
C ALA A 254 5.17 -17.29 -5.24
N PHE A 255 4.70 -16.08 -4.94
CA PHE A 255 5.46 -15.09 -4.19
C PHE A 255 4.89 -14.92 -2.78
N ASP A 256 5.73 -15.22 -1.79
CA ASP A 256 5.47 -14.85 -0.40
C ASP A 256 5.90 -13.39 -0.20
N GLU A 257 4.97 -12.53 0.23
CA GLU A 257 5.26 -11.12 0.48
C GLU A 257 6.27 -10.94 1.62
N GLU A 258 6.45 -11.92 2.52
CA GLU A 258 7.31 -11.83 3.71
C GLU A 258 8.82 -11.92 3.41
N GLU A 259 9.22 -12.61 2.34
CA GLU A 259 10.65 -12.90 2.09
C GLU A 259 11.31 -11.89 1.13
N ALA A 260 11.66 -10.72 1.67
CA ALA A 260 12.32 -9.61 0.95
C ALA A 260 13.79 -9.86 0.58
N SER A 261 14.45 -10.88 1.16
CA SER A 261 15.83 -11.22 0.82
C SER A 261 15.90 -11.65 -0.65
N ASP A 262 16.88 -11.11 -1.38
CA ASP A 262 17.20 -11.40 -2.78
C ASP A 262 16.31 -10.75 -3.87
N LEU A 263 15.39 -9.84 -3.54
CA LEU A 263 14.57 -9.14 -4.55
C LEU A 263 15.39 -8.50 -5.67
N ASN A 264 16.52 -7.86 -5.35
CA ASN A 264 17.40 -7.24 -6.35
C ASN A 264 17.97 -8.27 -7.33
N ARG A 265 18.35 -9.47 -6.84
CA ARG A 265 18.84 -10.56 -7.70
C ARG A 265 17.73 -11.08 -8.59
N LEU A 266 16.53 -11.28 -8.03
CA LEU A 266 15.36 -11.77 -8.75
C LEU A 266 14.91 -10.79 -9.84
N ILE A 267 14.94 -9.48 -9.59
CA ILE A 267 14.60 -8.46 -10.61
C ILE A 267 15.55 -8.53 -11.80
N ARG A 268 16.86 -8.71 -11.58
CA ARG A 268 17.84 -8.85 -12.66
C ARG A 268 17.59 -10.11 -13.50
N ALA A 269 17.27 -11.20 -12.82
CA ALA A 269 17.04 -12.52 -13.40
C ALA A 269 15.66 -12.69 -14.06
N ALA A 270 14.70 -11.83 -13.75
CA ALA A 270 13.33 -11.98 -14.26
C ALA A 270 13.28 -11.92 -15.79
N PRO A 271 12.34 -12.64 -16.44
CA PRO A 271 12.16 -12.52 -17.88
C PRO A 271 11.85 -11.06 -18.29
N PRO A 272 12.15 -10.65 -19.54
CA PRO A 272 11.69 -9.38 -20.08
C PRO A 272 10.18 -9.23 -19.93
N ALA A 273 9.73 -8.11 -19.38
CA ALA A 273 8.33 -7.78 -19.27
C ALA A 273 7.79 -7.02 -20.48
N CYS A 274 8.67 -6.31 -21.18
CA CYS A 274 8.33 -5.68 -22.45
C CYS A 274 9.26 -6.16 -23.56
N ASP A 275 8.73 -6.24 -24.78
CA ASP A 275 9.55 -6.44 -25.97
C ASP A 275 10.31 -5.15 -26.36
N LYS A 276 11.09 -5.22 -27.44
CA LYS A 276 11.85 -4.06 -27.98
C LYS A 276 10.95 -2.94 -28.51
N ALA A 277 9.68 -3.21 -28.80
CA ALA A 277 8.69 -2.22 -29.20
C ALA A 277 7.94 -1.61 -28.00
N GLY A 278 8.24 -2.07 -26.77
CA GLY A 278 7.58 -1.64 -25.55
C GLY A 278 6.21 -2.29 -25.31
N GLN A 279 5.87 -3.34 -26.06
CA GLN A 279 4.66 -4.13 -25.83
C GLN A 279 4.86 -5.07 -24.66
N PHE A 280 3.84 -5.17 -23.81
CA PHE A 280 3.88 -6.04 -22.62
C PHE A 280 3.75 -7.52 -23.00
N LEU A 281 4.54 -8.37 -22.35
CA LEU A 281 4.62 -9.81 -22.58
C LEU A 281 3.91 -10.58 -21.46
N CYS A 282 3.43 -11.80 -21.74
CA CYS A 282 2.79 -12.66 -20.73
C CYS A 282 3.74 -12.94 -19.55
N GLU A 283 4.99 -13.30 -19.85
CA GLU A 283 6.03 -13.58 -18.87
C GLU A 283 6.38 -12.36 -18.01
N GLY A 284 6.04 -11.15 -18.49
CA GLY A 284 6.26 -9.89 -17.77
C GLY A 284 5.53 -9.79 -16.44
N ALA A 285 4.46 -10.57 -16.26
CA ALA A 285 3.76 -10.67 -14.98
C ALA A 285 4.68 -11.11 -13.82
N VAL A 286 5.73 -11.88 -14.09
CA VAL A 286 6.73 -12.27 -13.07
C VAL A 286 7.44 -11.05 -12.51
N LEU A 287 7.92 -10.15 -13.38
CA LEU A 287 8.60 -8.93 -12.96
C LEU A 287 7.64 -8.00 -12.21
N LEU A 288 6.39 -7.85 -12.68
CA LEU A 288 5.42 -7.00 -11.99
C LEU A 288 5.07 -7.53 -10.58
N ALA A 289 4.99 -8.86 -10.41
CA ALA A 289 4.82 -9.47 -9.09
C ALA A 289 6.01 -9.15 -8.15
N LEU A 290 7.25 -9.21 -8.66
CA LEU A 290 8.45 -8.81 -7.91
C LEU A 290 8.43 -7.32 -7.53
N LEU A 291 8.00 -6.44 -8.43
CA LEU A 291 7.87 -5.00 -8.15
C LEU A 291 6.79 -4.70 -7.11
N ARG A 292 5.70 -5.48 -7.09
CA ARG A 292 4.69 -5.42 -6.02
C ARG A 292 5.27 -5.82 -4.67
N ALA A 293 6.07 -6.90 -4.63
CA ALA A 293 6.80 -7.31 -3.43
C ALA A 293 7.80 -6.23 -2.97
N CYS A 294 8.44 -5.51 -3.90
CA CYS A 294 9.30 -4.37 -3.57
C CYS A 294 8.51 -3.23 -2.90
N GLY A 295 7.31 -2.92 -3.40
CA GLY A 295 6.42 -1.95 -2.76
C GLY A 295 6.04 -2.36 -1.34
N ALA A 296 5.74 -3.64 -1.11
CA ALA A 296 5.47 -4.18 0.23
C ALA A 296 6.68 -4.11 1.16
N MET A 297 7.88 -4.46 0.67
CA MET A 297 9.14 -4.32 1.40
C MET A 297 9.38 -2.86 1.82
N CYS A 298 9.20 -1.89 0.91
CA CYS A 298 9.41 -0.47 1.24
C CYS A 298 8.46 0.02 2.34
N ARG A 299 7.20 -0.43 2.33
CA ARG A 299 6.27 -0.15 3.44
C ARG A 299 6.74 -0.77 4.75
N ARG A 300 7.21 -2.01 4.74
CA ARG A 300 7.68 -2.67 5.97
C ARG A 300 8.93 -2.01 6.55
N LEU A 301 9.87 -1.60 5.70
CA LEU A 301 11.07 -0.86 6.14
C LEU A 301 10.70 0.51 6.73
N ALA A 302 9.74 1.21 6.11
CA ALA A 302 9.36 2.53 6.57
C ALA A 302 8.40 2.54 7.78
N TRP A 303 7.52 1.55 7.89
CA TRP A 303 6.39 1.52 8.83
C TRP A 303 6.42 0.36 9.83
N GLY A 304 7.41 -0.54 9.74
CA GLY A 304 7.52 -1.73 10.58
C GLY A 304 6.83 -2.97 9.99
N ILE A 305 6.87 -4.08 10.73
CA ILE A 305 6.48 -5.43 10.25
C ILE A 305 5.05 -5.46 9.71
N ASP A 306 4.12 -4.76 10.37
CA ASP A 306 2.70 -4.72 9.97
C ASP A 306 2.47 -3.90 8.68
N GLY A 307 3.49 -3.16 8.21
CA GLY A 307 3.37 -2.31 7.03
C GLY A 307 2.27 -1.25 7.17
N ALA A 308 2.03 -0.78 8.39
CA ALA A 308 1.01 0.20 8.73
C ALA A 308 1.65 1.45 9.35
N PRO A 309 1.30 2.67 8.87
CA PRO A 309 2.01 3.88 9.25
C PRO A 309 1.87 4.20 10.74
N GLN A 310 3.00 4.50 11.38
CA GLN A 310 3.07 4.86 12.80
C GLN A 310 3.47 6.34 12.92
N PRO A 311 2.54 7.25 13.24
CA PRO A 311 2.87 8.66 13.43
C PRO A 311 3.75 8.86 14.66
N VAL A 312 4.80 9.66 14.49
CA VAL A 312 5.77 10.03 15.52
C VAL A 312 5.63 11.53 15.82
N ASP A 313 5.75 11.93 17.08
CA ASP A 313 5.70 13.34 17.46
C ASP A 313 6.85 14.13 16.81
N GLU A 314 6.64 15.41 16.48
CA GLU A 314 7.67 16.26 15.86
C GLU A 314 8.98 16.33 16.69
N ALA A 315 8.86 16.27 18.02
CA ALA A 315 10.00 16.25 18.93
C ALA A 315 10.87 14.98 18.78
N GLU A 316 10.31 13.91 18.26
CA GLU A 316 10.95 12.60 18.06
C GLU A 316 11.28 12.34 16.58
N ALA A 317 11.22 13.35 15.72
CA ALA A 317 11.45 13.22 14.28
C ALA A 317 12.76 12.48 13.93
N GLY A 318 13.81 12.65 14.75
CA GLY A 318 15.10 11.96 14.56
C GLY A 318 15.04 10.43 14.67
N SER A 319 14.00 9.87 15.29
CA SER A 319 13.79 8.41 15.38
C SER A 319 13.40 7.77 14.04
N LEU A 320 12.92 8.56 13.07
CA LEU A 320 12.57 8.10 11.74
C LEU A 320 13.78 7.92 10.82
N GLU A 321 14.93 8.50 11.17
CA GLU A 321 16.11 8.55 10.30
C GLU A 321 16.69 7.15 9.96
N PRO A 322 16.81 6.20 10.90
CA PRO A 322 17.28 4.85 10.55
C PRO A 322 16.38 4.15 9.53
N ALA A 323 15.06 4.18 9.73
CA ALA A 323 14.08 3.59 8.82
C ALA A 323 14.10 4.28 7.45
N ARG A 324 14.30 5.60 7.43
CA ARG A 324 14.45 6.38 6.20
C ARG A 324 15.67 5.94 5.41
N VAL A 325 16.85 5.88 6.04
CA VAL A 325 18.11 5.48 5.38
C VAL A 325 17.99 4.05 4.84
N GLU A 326 17.43 3.13 5.63
CA GLU A 326 17.23 1.74 5.20
C GLU A 326 16.26 1.64 4.01
N THR A 327 15.17 2.39 4.04
CA THR A 327 14.21 2.48 2.93
C THR A 327 14.87 3.06 1.67
N GLU A 328 15.62 4.16 1.79
CA GLU A 328 16.33 4.78 0.66
C GLU A 328 17.36 3.83 0.04
N MET A 329 18.14 3.12 0.87
CA MET A 329 19.11 2.12 0.40
C MET A 329 18.43 0.95 -0.32
N ALA A 330 17.33 0.44 0.22
CA ALA A 330 16.57 -0.65 -0.39
C ALA A 330 15.97 -0.22 -1.74
N VAL A 331 15.39 0.98 -1.81
CA VAL A 331 14.86 1.57 -3.04
C VAL A 331 15.96 1.69 -4.10
N GLN A 332 17.15 2.21 -3.75
CA GLN A 332 18.25 2.30 -4.72
C GLN A 332 18.69 0.92 -5.21
N GLY A 333 18.79 -0.08 -4.34
CA GLY A 333 19.15 -1.44 -4.74
C GLY A 333 18.16 -2.07 -5.73
N VAL A 334 16.86 -1.85 -5.51
CA VAL A 334 15.78 -2.30 -6.42
C VAL A 334 15.85 -1.57 -7.75
N LEU A 335 16.08 -0.26 -7.74
CA LEU A 335 16.19 0.54 -8.96
C LEU A 335 17.45 0.19 -9.75
N ASP A 336 18.60 0.01 -9.11
CA ASP A 336 19.83 -0.43 -9.79
C ASP A 336 19.66 -1.83 -10.41
N ALA A 337 18.89 -2.72 -9.77
CA ALA A 337 18.51 -4.00 -10.37
C ALA A 337 17.59 -3.81 -11.59
N LEU A 338 16.53 -3.02 -11.47
CA LEU A 338 15.59 -2.74 -12.56
C LEU A 338 16.32 -2.11 -13.77
N PHE A 339 17.12 -1.08 -13.55
CA PHE A 339 17.81 -0.32 -14.61
C PHE A 339 19.06 -1.02 -15.17
N SER A 340 19.40 -2.22 -14.68
CA SER A 340 20.39 -3.08 -15.33
C SER A 340 19.82 -3.93 -16.48
N ARG A 341 18.50 -3.87 -16.69
CA ARG A 341 17.78 -4.65 -17.70
C ARG A 341 17.57 -3.87 -19.00
N ASP A 342 17.39 -4.58 -20.11
CA ASP A 342 17.15 -3.99 -21.42
C ASP A 342 15.76 -3.31 -21.56
N ASP A 343 14.75 -3.81 -20.84
CA ASP A 343 13.37 -3.32 -20.86
C ASP A 343 13.05 -2.30 -19.75
N ALA A 344 14.07 -1.88 -19.00
CA ALA A 344 13.93 -1.12 -17.77
C ALA A 344 13.11 0.17 -17.91
N VAL A 345 13.31 0.91 -19.00
CA VAL A 345 12.60 2.18 -19.23
C VAL A 345 11.10 1.94 -19.40
N ALA A 346 10.71 0.96 -20.21
CA ALA A 346 9.30 0.64 -20.43
C ALA A 346 8.64 0.18 -19.12
N VAL A 347 9.30 -0.73 -18.40
CA VAL A 347 8.81 -1.25 -17.11
C VAL A 347 8.74 -0.15 -16.05
N GLY A 348 9.75 0.71 -15.97
CA GLY A 348 9.78 1.80 -15.01
C GLY A 348 8.63 2.79 -15.22
N TRP A 349 8.23 3.06 -16.47
CA TRP A 349 7.02 3.84 -16.75
C TRP A 349 5.74 3.11 -16.31
N LEU A 350 5.62 1.80 -16.56
CA LEU A 350 4.47 1.01 -16.09
C LEU A 350 4.37 1.00 -14.55
N TRP A 351 5.51 0.90 -13.87
CA TRP A 351 5.55 0.89 -12.42
C TRP A 351 5.27 2.28 -11.83
N LEU A 352 5.77 3.35 -12.45
CA LEU A 352 5.47 4.72 -12.02
C LEU A 352 3.97 5.05 -12.16
N GLU A 353 3.35 4.70 -13.28
CA GLU A 353 1.89 4.79 -13.46
C GLU A 353 1.16 4.02 -12.35
N ARG A 354 1.63 2.80 -12.04
CA ARG A 354 1.06 1.97 -10.99
C ARG A 354 1.17 2.60 -9.61
N LEU A 355 2.33 3.12 -9.22
CA LEU A 355 2.57 3.72 -7.90
C LEU A 355 1.69 4.96 -7.68
N VAL A 356 1.56 5.81 -8.70
CA VAL A 356 0.64 6.96 -8.65
C VAL A 356 -0.79 6.48 -8.46
N PHE A 357 -1.24 5.52 -9.26
CA PHE A 357 -2.58 4.96 -9.15
C PHE A 357 -2.85 4.38 -7.76
N GLU A 358 -1.91 3.61 -7.20
CA GLU A 358 -2.07 3.02 -5.87
C GLU A 358 -2.12 4.08 -4.77
N GLY A 359 -1.28 5.12 -4.83
CA GLY A 359 -1.31 6.17 -3.82
C GLY A 359 -2.58 7.02 -3.85
N GLU A 360 -3.11 7.30 -5.05
CA GLU A 360 -4.31 8.12 -5.19
C GLU A 360 -5.59 7.32 -4.90
N HIS A 361 -5.70 6.10 -5.45
CA HIS A 361 -6.96 5.34 -5.45
C HIS A 361 -6.99 4.18 -4.45
N ARG A 362 -5.84 3.68 -3.99
CA ARG A 362 -5.79 2.57 -3.01
C ARG A 362 -5.45 3.06 -1.61
N GLY A 363 -5.97 2.35 -0.61
CA GLY A 363 -5.75 2.66 0.81
C GLY A 363 -4.40 2.19 1.35
N ILE A 364 -3.70 1.30 0.64
CA ILE A 364 -2.49 0.61 1.14
C ILE A 364 -1.30 1.54 1.40
N TRP A 365 -1.31 2.74 0.81
CA TRP A 365 -0.28 3.76 0.99
C TRP A 365 -0.76 4.94 1.85
N ARG A 366 -2.01 4.92 2.31
CA ARG A 366 -2.61 6.05 3.01
C ARG A 366 -2.29 5.98 4.49
N VAL A 367 -1.96 7.14 5.05
CA VAL A 367 -1.88 7.32 6.48
C VAL A 367 -3.28 7.62 6.99
N ASP A 368 -3.86 6.71 7.77
CA ASP A 368 -5.14 6.96 8.43
C ASP A 368 -4.90 7.90 9.62
N ASN A 369 -4.83 9.20 9.34
CA ASN A 369 -4.61 10.27 10.32
C ASN A 369 -5.85 10.53 11.18
N GLY A 370 -6.55 9.47 11.62
CA GLY A 370 -7.59 9.59 12.63
C GLY A 370 -7.00 10.20 13.89
N GLU A 371 -7.35 11.45 14.18
CA GLU A 371 -7.05 12.25 15.40
C GLU A 371 -5.58 12.37 15.86
N ARG A 372 -4.64 11.57 15.33
CA ARG A 372 -3.23 11.56 15.70
C ARG A 372 -2.43 12.46 14.76
N ALA A 373 -2.15 13.68 15.21
CA ALA A 373 -1.18 14.55 14.57
C ALA A 373 0.24 13.99 14.81
N GLY A 374 1.01 13.78 13.74
CA GLY A 374 2.40 13.33 13.84
C GLY A 374 3.06 13.21 12.47
N LEU A 375 4.38 13.12 12.46
CA LEU A 375 5.19 12.89 11.27
C LEU A 375 5.17 11.40 10.92
N VAL A 376 5.03 11.09 9.63
CA VAL A 376 5.11 9.73 9.11
C VAL A 376 6.10 9.72 7.95
N LEU A 377 7.00 8.74 7.95
CA LEU A 377 7.89 8.49 6.81
C LEU A 377 7.04 8.05 5.61
N ASP A 378 7.23 8.70 4.46
CA ASP A 378 6.48 8.36 3.25
C ASP A 378 7.31 7.54 2.26
N PRO A 379 7.23 6.20 2.30
CA PRO A 379 7.98 5.35 1.37
C PRO A 379 7.49 5.49 -0.07
N LEU A 380 6.22 5.84 -0.30
CA LEU A 380 5.66 5.96 -1.65
C LEU A 380 6.30 7.10 -2.41
N MET A 381 6.38 8.28 -1.81
CA MET A 381 6.99 9.45 -2.45
C MET A 381 8.50 9.30 -2.59
N THR A 382 9.17 8.63 -1.66
CA THR A 382 10.59 8.25 -1.82
C THR A 382 10.77 7.36 -3.05
N LEU A 383 9.92 6.34 -3.22
CA LEU A 383 9.97 5.43 -4.35
C LEU A 383 9.62 6.12 -5.68
N ILE A 384 8.54 6.93 -5.72
CA ILE A 384 8.15 7.72 -6.90
C ILE A 384 9.28 8.65 -7.31
N GLY A 385 9.85 9.41 -6.38
CA GLY A 385 10.92 10.36 -6.67
C GLY A 385 12.19 9.68 -7.18
N ALA A 386 12.61 8.58 -6.53
CA ALA A 386 13.79 7.83 -6.94
C ALA A 386 13.61 7.17 -8.31
N LEU A 387 12.46 6.53 -8.58
CA LEU A 387 12.16 5.93 -9.88
C LEU A 387 12.09 7.00 -10.99
N ALA A 388 11.39 8.10 -10.73
CA ALA A 388 11.24 9.18 -11.68
C ALA A 388 12.59 9.79 -12.11
N SER A 389 13.52 9.95 -11.16
CA SER A 389 14.86 10.50 -11.41
C SER A 389 15.73 9.67 -12.37
N ARG A 390 15.43 8.37 -12.50
CA ARG A 390 16.14 7.43 -13.38
C ARG A 390 15.49 7.30 -14.75
N LEU A 391 14.25 7.78 -14.92
CA LEU A 391 13.51 7.65 -16.18
C LEU A 391 13.83 8.78 -17.17
N PRO A 392 13.94 8.47 -18.47
CA PRO A 392 13.95 9.47 -19.51
C PRO A 392 12.53 10.01 -19.77
N PRO A 393 12.36 11.30 -20.14
CA PRO A 393 11.11 11.88 -20.55
C PRO A 393 10.56 11.16 -21.76
N ARG A 394 9.25 11.17 -21.84
CA ARG A 394 8.52 10.49 -22.89
C ARG A 394 8.23 11.45 -24.03
N GLU A 395 8.72 11.15 -25.23
CA GLU A 395 8.45 11.97 -26.43
C GLU A 395 6.98 11.93 -26.84
N ASP A 396 6.32 10.78 -26.69
CA ASP A 396 4.89 10.56 -26.98
C ASP A 396 3.98 10.81 -25.77
N ARG A 397 4.45 11.55 -24.74
CA ARG A 397 3.71 11.78 -23.46
C ARG A 397 2.24 12.14 -23.66
N ARG A 398 1.93 13.01 -24.63
CA ARG A 398 0.57 13.45 -24.92
C ARG A 398 -0.30 12.30 -25.42
N ALA A 399 0.13 11.62 -26.47
CA ALA A 399 -0.59 10.48 -27.03
C ALA A 399 -0.75 9.36 -25.99
N TRP A 400 0.30 9.13 -25.18
CA TRP A 400 0.25 8.15 -24.11
C TRP A 400 -0.78 8.50 -23.02
N ILE A 401 -0.90 9.77 -22.61
CA ILE A 401 -1.95 10.20 -21.66
C ILE A 401 -3.33 10.08 -22.31
N GLU A 402 -3.51 10.56 -23.55
CA GLU A 402 -4.81 10.55 -24.25
C GLU A 402 -5.33 9.12 -24.49
N ASN A 403 -4.44 8.15 -24.71
CA ASN A 403 -4.74 6.73 -24.87
C ASN A 403 -5.28 6.06 -23.59
N ALA A 404 -5.16 6.69 -22.42
CA ALA A 404 -5.77 6.19 -21.20
C ALA A 404 -7.27 6.53 -21.14
N ARG A 405 -8.03 5.70 -20.40
CA ARG A 405 -9.41 6.03 -20.01
C ARG A 405 -9.42 7.35 -19.24
N ASP A 406 -10.48 8.15 -19.40
CA ASP A 406 -10.57 9.50 -18.82
C ASP A 406 -10.16 9.58 -17.34
N LEU A 407 -10.61 8.62 -16.52
CA LEU A 407 -10.31 8.57 -15.08
C LEU A 407 -8.83 8.30 -14.74
N TRP A 408 -8.06 7.68 -15.65
CA TRP A 408 -6.64 7.34 -15.44
C TRP A 408 -5.68 8.31 -16.11
N ARG A 409 -6.20 9.28 -16.88
CA ARG A 409 -5.37 10.31 -17.52
C ARG A 409 -4.60 11.12 -16.49
N ILE A 410 -5.21 11.37 -15.32
CA ILE A 410 -4.55 12.09 -14.23
C ILE A 410 -3.34 11.30 -13.68
N ASP A 411 -3.44 9.98 -13.60
CA ASP A 411 -2.37 9.13 -13.07
C ASP A 411 -1.15 9.16 -14.00
N ARG A 412 -1.38 9.07 -15.32
CA ARG A 412 -0.30 9.24 -16.33
C ARG A 412 0.26 10.65 -16.37
N LEU A 413 -0.59 11.66 -16.21
CA LEU A 413 -0.15 13.06 -16.12
C LEU A 413 0.78 13.24 -14.92
N MET A 414 0.44 12.69 -13.75
CA MET A 414 1.30 12.73 -12.56
C MET A 414 2.61 11.97 -12.79
N ALA A 415 2.58 10.81 -13.43
CA ALA A 415 3.80 10.08 -13.77
C ALA A 415 4.75 10.93 -14.65
N VAL A 416 4.21 11.63 -15.65
CA VAL A 416 4.98 12.55 -16.51
C VAL A 416 5.57 13.70 -15.69
N LEU A 417 4.76 14.35 -14.84
CA LEU A 417 5.22 15.44 -13.99
C LEU A 417 6.27 14.99 -12.97
N ALA A 418 6.18 13.77 -12.44
CA ALA A 418 7.19 13.23 -11.53
C ALA A 418 8.56 13.14 -12.22
N VAL A 419 8.60 12.62 -13.45
CA VAL A 419 9.85 12.52 -14.24
C VAL A 419 10.39 13.90 -14.58
N ASP A 420 9.56 14.80 -15.12
CA ASP A 420 10.00 16.14 -15.49
C ASP A 420 10.46 16.96 -14.28
N GLY A 421 9.74 16.88 -13.15
CA GLY A 421 10.07 17.57 -11.91
C GLY A 421 11.36 17.06 -11.25
N SER A 422 11.72 15.79 -11.45
CA SER A 422 12.97 15.21 -10.92
C SER A 422 14.24 15.68 -11.66
N ARG A 423 14.10 16.26 -12.86
CA ARG A 423 15.22 16.63 -13.74
C ARG A 423 15.76 18.04 -13.49
N ALA A 424 16.01 18.36 -12.21
CA ALA A 424 16.51 19.66 -11.74
C ALA A 424 17.86 20.12 -12.36
N SER A 425 18.49 19.32 -13.22
CA SER A 425 19.74 19.62 -13.94
C SER A 425 19.55 20.04 -15.42
N GLY A 426 18.32 20.01 -15.96
CA GLY A 426 18.00 20.53 -17.30
C GLY A 426 17.76 22.05 -17.30
N PRO A 427 17.51 22.68 -18.47
CA PRO A 427 17.08 24.07 -18.50
C PRO A 427 15.74 24.17 -17.76
N LEU A 428 15.73 24.76 -16.57
CA LEU A 428 14.57 24.91 -15.66
C LEU A 428 13.32 25.54 -16.32
N VAL A 429 13.48 26.09 -17.52
CA VAL A 429 12.42 26.62 -18.39
C VAL A 429 11.52 25.51 -18.96
N GLU A 430 12.02 24.30 -19.17
CA GLU A 430 11.27 23.20 -19.81
C GLU A 430 10.17 22.62 -18.90
N ALA A 431 10.42 22.51 -17.58
CA ALA A 431 9.43 21.99 -16.63
C ALA A 431 8.15 22.84 -16.60
N GLY A 432 8.29 24.17 -16.56
CA GLY A 432 7.15 25.08 -16.59
C GLY A 432 6.36 25.00 -17.90
N GLN A 433 7.04 24.74 -19.03
CA GLN A 433 6.41 24.57 -20.34
C GLN A 433 5.60 23.28 -20.41
N THR A 434 6.14 22.14 -19.96
CA THR A 434 5.38 20.88 -19.98
C THR A 434 4.10 20.99 -19.16
N LEU A 435 4.16 21.55 -17.94
CA LEU A 435 2.97 21.68 -17.10
C LEU A 435 1.90 22.56 -17.75
N ARG A 436 2.29 23.69 -18.34
CA ARG A 436 1.38 24.56 -19.11
C ARG A 436 0.78 23.83 -20.30
N GLU A 437 1.62 23.16 -21.09
CA GLU A 437 1.18 22.36 -22.23
C GLU A 437 0.12 21.33 -21.79
N LEU A 438 0.43 20.51 -20.79
CA LEU A 438 -0.46 19.43 -20.35
C LEU A 438 -1.77 19.96 -19.75
N LEU A 439 -1.74 21.00 -18.92
CA LEU A 439 -2.97 21.55 -18.33
C LEU A 439 -3.87 22.24 -19.36
N ILE A 440 -3.29 22.95 -20.31
CA ILE A 440 -4.05 23.74 -21.32
C ILE A 440 -4.54 22.84 -22.45
N THR A 441 -3.74 21.87 -22.90
CA THR A 441 -4.07 21.05 -24.08
C THR A 441 -4.88 19.80 -23.74
N LEU A 442 -4.63 19.15 -22.60
CA LEU A 442 -5.34 17.93 -22.21
C LEU A 442 -6.59 18.22 -21.37
N GLU A 443 -6.64 19.39 -20.73
CA GLU A 443 -7.76 19.81 -19.89
C GLU A 443 -8.20 18.71 -18.89
N PRO A 444 -7.30 18.16 -18.07
CA PRO A 444 -7.57 16.95 -17.29
C PRO A 444 -8.80 17.08 -16.39
N ALA A 445 -9.59 16.01 -16.31
CA ALA A 445 -10.68 15.86 -15.37
C ALA A 445 -10.22 15.02 -14.19
N PHE A 446 -10.31 15.57 -12.97
CA PHE A 446 -9.98 14.85 -11.74
C PHE A 446 -11.06 15.05 -10.70
N ALA A 447 -11.97 14.08 -10.59
CA ALA A 447 -13.12 14.12 -9.69
C ALA A 447 -12.72 14.25 -8.20
N GLY A 448 -11.52 13.83 -7.83
CA GLY A 448 -11.01 13.89 -6.45
C GLY A 448 -10.44 15.24 -6.01
N CYS A 449 -10.50 16.31 -6.83
CA CYS A 449 -9.90 17.62 -6.49
C CYS A 449 -10.38 18.16 -5.13
N GLU A 450 -11.69 18.10 -4.86
CA GLU A 450 -12.28 18.61 -3.61
C GLU A 450 -11.80 17.84 -2.37
N GLU A 451 -11.63 16.52 -2.47
CA GLU A 451 -11.05 15.72 -1.39
C GLU A 451 -9.55 16.03 -1.26
N ALA A 452 -8.86 16.15 -2.40
CA ALA A 452 -7.41 16.33 -2.44
C ALA A 452 -6.97 17.66 -1.81
N ILE A 453 -7.72 18.74 -2.00
CA ILE A 453 -7.39 20.02 -1.37
C ILE A 453 -7.56 20.02 0.14
N GLN A 454 -8.29 19.07 0.71
CA GLN A 454 -8.46 18.94 2.16
C GLN A 454 -7.37 18.09 2.81
N ARG A 455 -6.56 17.40 2.00
CA ARG A 455 -5.60 16.37 2.43
C ARG A 455 -4.17 16.72 1.99
N THR A 456 -3.21 16.53 2.88
CA THR A 456 -1.78 16.79 2.61
C THR A 456 -1.04 15.56 2.07
N ASP A 457 -1.63 14.37 2.22
CA ASP A 457 -1.03 13.07 1.87
C ASP A 457 -1.26 12.64 0.42
N ARG A 458 -2.02 13.42 -0.36
CA ARG A 458 -2.43 13.01 -1.72
C ARG A 458 -1.29 13.11 -2.72
N VAL A 459 -1.04 12.02 -3.45
CA VAL A 459 0.04 11.91 -4.44
C VAL A 459 -0.10 12.99 -5.51
N VAL A 460 -1.32 13.22 -6.02
CA VAL A 460 -1.57 14.26 -7.03
C VAL A 460 -1.13 15.65 -6.54
N GLY A 461 -1.37 15.97 -5.27
CA GLY A 461 -0.95 17.25 -4.68
C GLY A 461 0.57 17.35 -4.54
N ARG A 462 1.22 16.28 -4.07
CA ARG A 462 2.65 16.25 -3.77
C ARG A 462 3.54 16.21 -5.00
N VAL A 463 3.20 15.37 -5.99
CA VAL A 463 3.91 15.31 -7.27
C VAL A 463 3.81 16.67 -7.99
N GLY A 464 2.61 17.23 -8.08
CA GLY A 464 2.43 18.56 -8.67
C GLY A 464 3.17 19.66 -7.93
N ALA A 465 3.21 19.61 -6.59
CA ALA A 465 4.01 20.53 -5.79
C ALA A 465 5.51 20.45 -6.08
N THR A 466 6.08 19.23 -6.13
CA THR A 466 7.49 19.04 -6.50
C THR A 466 7.80 19.66 -7.87
N HIS A 467 6.89 19.51 -8.83
CA HIS A 467 7.04 20.11 -10.15
C HIS A 467 6.97 21.63 -10.15
N VAL A 468 6.04 22.23 -9.38
CA VAL A 468 5.96 23.70 -9.20
C VAL A 468 7.25 24.24 -8.58
N LEU A 469 7.82 23.51 -7.61
CA LEU A 469 9.04 23.90 -6.93
C LEU A 469 10.31 23.75 -7.78
N ALA A 470 10.27 22.94 -8.84
CA ALA A 470 11.36 22.82 -9.80
C ALA A 470 11.49 24.05 -10.72
N VAL A 471 10.49 24.96 -10.75
CA VAL A 471 10.52 26.18 -11.58
C VAL A 471 11.28 27.31 -10.84
N PRO A 472 12.08 28.16 -11.52
CA PRO A 472 12.93 29.17 -10.85
C PRO A 472 12.17 30.23 -10.04
N GLU A 473 10.96 30.60 -10.48
CA GLU A 473 10.09 31.60 -9.84
C GLU A 473 8.69 31.00 -9.62
N PRO A 474 8.49 30.12 -8.62
CA PRO A 474 7.24 29.36 -8.44
C PRO A 474 6.01 30.27 -8.30
N ALA A 475 6.12 31.38 -7.55
CA ALA A 475 5.02 32.31 -7.35
C ALA A 475 4.59 32.99 -8.66
N ALA A 476 5.54 33.53 -9.43
CA ALA A 476 5.26 34.15 -10.73
C ALA A 476 4.73 33.12 -11.74
N PHE A 477 5.25 31.90 -11.70
CA PHE A 477 4.77 30.80 -12.53
C PHE A 477 3.31 30.45 -12.25
N VAL A 478 2.94 30.26 -10.98
CA VAL A 478 1.56 29.95 -10.57
C VAL A 478 0.60 31.08 -10.95
N SER A 479 0.98 32.36 -10.75
CA SER A 479 0.18 33.50 -11.20
C SER A 479 0.00 33.56 -12.71
N ALA A 480 1.06 33.30 -13.48
CA ALA A 480 0.97 33.28 -14.94
C ALA A 480 0.11 32.11 -15.44
N LEU A 481 0.28 30.91 -14.86
CA LEU A 481 -0.52 29.73 -15.18
C LEU A 481 -2.01 29.96 -14.92
N TRP A 482 -2.35 30.62 -13.80
CA TRP A 482 -3.74 31.00 -13.49
C TRP A 482 -4.35 31.88 -14.58
N HIS A 483 -3.57 32.82 -15.11
CA HIS A 483 -4.00 33.68 -16.20
C HIS A 483 -4.15 32.90 -17.51
N ASP A 484 -3.18 32.04 -17.85
CA ASP A 484 -3.20 31.20 -19.04
C ASP A 484 -4.39 30.24 -19.06
N LEU A 485 -4.86 29.80 -17.89
CA LEU A 485 -6.03 28.91 -17.72
C LEU A 485 -7.38 29.64 -17.80
N ARG A 486 -7.41 30.97 -17.92
CA ARG A 486 -8.65 31.76 -17.99
C ARG A 486 -9.61 31.29 -19.08
N PRO A 487 -9.20 30.98 -20.33
CA PRO A 487 -10.12 30.48 -21.35
C PRO A 487 -10.78 29.14 -20.98
N THR A 488 -10.07 28.28 -20.23
CA THR A 488 -10.62 27.01 -19.75
C THR A 488 -11.59 27.24 -18.59
N ARG A 489 -11.27 28.14 -17.67
CA ARG A 489 -12.16 28.56 -16.57
C ARG A 489 -13.47 29.18 -17.09
N GLU A 490 -13.37 30.13 -18.03
CA GLU A 490 -14.53 30.81 -18.62
C GLU A 490 -15.47 29.85 -19.37
N ARG A 491 -14.91 28.83 -20.03
CA ARG A 491 -15.71 27.76 -20.64
C ARG A 491 -16.43 26.92 -19.60
N ALA A 492 -15.78 26.59 -18.49
CA ALA A 492 -16.38 25.83 -17.40
C ALA A 492 -17.60 26.55 -16.79
N TRP A 493 -17.54 27.88 -16.63
CA TRP A 493 -18.67 28.70 -16.16
C TRP A 493 -19.93 28.58 -17.04
N ARG A 494 -19.74 28.38 -18.35
CA ARG A 494 -20.83 28.28 -19.33
C ARG A 494 -21.38 26.87 -19.49
N SER A 495 -20.68 25.86 -18.97
CA SER A 495 -21.08 24.45 -19.11
C SER A 495 -22.18 24.10 -18.10
N LEU A 496 -23.27 23.48 -18.55
CA LEU A 496 -24.44 23.16 -17.71
C LEU A 496 -24.33 21.82 -16.93
N GLY A 497 -23.17 21.14 -16.95
CA GLY A 497 -22.99 19.84 -16.29
C GLY A 497 -21.70 19.76 -15.47
N LYS A 498 -21.79 19.25 -14.22
CA LYS A 498 -20.64 19.08 -13.31
C LYS A 498 -19.64 17.98 -13.74
N HIS A 499 -20.06 17.02 -14.57
CA HIS A 499 -19.30 15.80 -14.84
C HIS A 499 -18.46 15.81 -16.12
N ALA A 500 -18.50 16.90 -16.91
CA ALA A 500 -17.71 17.05 -18.15
C ALA A 500 -16.73 18.24 -18.06
N ARG A 501 -16.43 18.73 -16.85
CA ARG A 501 -15.63 19.94 -16.63
C ARG A 501 -14.16 19.59 -16.44
N SER A 502 -13.29 20.37 -17.08
CA SER A 502 -11.86 20.38 -16.78
C SER A 502 -11.63 20.95 -15.39
N ASN A 503 -10.78 20.30 -14.59
CA ASN A 503 -10.38 20.76 -13.26
C ASN A 503 -8.95 21.34 -13.28
N ALA A 504 -8.46 21.77 -14.45
CA ALA A 504 -7.09 22.27 -14.60
C ALA A 504 -6.76 23.45 -13.66
N ALA A 505 -7.70 24.37 -13.45
CA ALA A 505 -7.53 25.51 -12.54
C ALA A 505 -7.52 25.08 -11.06
N GLU A 506 -8.36 24.12 -10.69
CA GLU A 506 -8.37 23.53 -9.35
C GLU A 506 -7.03 22.83 -9.09
N LEU A 507 -6.55 22.00 -10.02
CA LEU A 507 -5.25 21.32 -9.93
C LEU A 507 -4.08 22.31 -9.79
N ALA A 508 -4.06 23.39 -10.59
CA ALA A 508 -3.03 24.42 -10.48
C ALA A 508 -2.96 25.05 -9.08
N VAL A 509 -4.12 25.32 -8.47
CA VAL A 509 -4.21 25.87 -7.11
C VAL A 509 -3.85 24.82 -6.06
N LEU A 510 -4.24 23.56 -6.24
CA LEU A 510 -3.87 22.45 -5.37
C LEU A 510 -2.34 22.32 -5.29
N TRP A 511 -1.69 22.24 -6.46
CA TRP A 511 -0.24 22.12 -6.54
C TRP A 511 0.48 23.34 -5.98
N GLY A 512 -0.04 24.54 -6.22
CA GLY A 512 0.51 25.76 -5.63
C GLY A 512 0.42 25.78 -4.10
N ILE A 513 -0.72 25.39 -3.53
CA ILE A 513 -0.89 25.29 -2.07
C ILE A 513 0.03 24.23 -1.47
N CYS A 514 0.09 23.03 -2.07
CA CYS A 514 1.01 21.98 -1.61
C CYS A 514 2.48 22.41 -1.73
N ALA A 515 2.86 23.13 -2.80
CA ALA A 515 4.21 23.69 -2.96
C ALA A 515 4.52 24.71 -1.85
N MET A 516 3.59 25.62 -1.58
CA MET A 516 3.72 26.60 -0.50
C MET A 516 3.94 25.91 0.86
N GLU A 517 3.22 24.83 1.16
CA GLU A 517 3.37 24.09 2.42
C GLU A 517 4.76 23.48 2.62
N ILE A 518 5.43 23.10 1.52
CA ILE A 518 6.80 22.54 1.54
C ILE A 518 7.86 23.65 1.67
N THR A 519 7.61 24.84 1.11
CA THR A 519 8.56 25.96 1.16
C THR A 519 8.66 26.65 2.52
N GLN A 520 9.74 27.42 2.72
CA GLN A 520 9.96 28.25 3.91
C GLN A 520 10.38 29.69 3.52
N GLY A 521 10.34 30.59 4.50
CA GLY A 521 10.85 31.96 4.37
C GLY A 521 10.17 32.80 3.28
N GLU A 522 10.97 33.56 2.53
CA GLU A 522 10.47 34.52 1.54
C GLU A 522 9.77 33.84 0.36
N SER A 523 10.25 32.66 -0.08
CA SER A 523 9.60 31.89 -1.14
C SER A 523 8.18 31.47 -0.76
N LYS A 524 8.00 31.04 0.50
CA LYS A 524 6.67 30.72 1.05
C LYS A 524 5.76 31.93 1.05
N ARG A 525 6.26 33.09 1.51
CA ARG A 525 5.51 34.35 1.54
C ARG A 525 5.06 34.78 0.13
N ARG A 526 5.96 34.73 -0.86
CA ARG A 526 5.63 35.07 -2.25
C ARG A 526 4.58 34.14 -2.86
N LEU A 527 4.72 32.83 -2.65
CA LEU A 527 3.74 31.85 -3.08
C LEU A 527 2.38 32.08 -2.41
N TRP A 528 2.37 32.32 -1.09
CA TRP A 528 1.15 32.62 -0.34
C TRP A 528 0.44 33.86 -0.89
N GLN A 529 1.18 34.93 -1.21
CA GLN A 529 0.61 36.15 -1.79
C GLN A 529 0.01 35.93 -3.17
N ALA A 530 0.70 35.18 -4.03
CA ALA A 530 0.20 34.79 -5.35
C ALA A 530 -1.10 33.98 -5.24
N LEU A 531 -1.12 32.97 -4.36
CA LEU A 531 -2.28 32.11 -4.11
C LEU A 531 -3.45 32.87 -3.49
N ARG A 532 -3.20 33.83 -2.59
CA ARG A 532 -4.23 34.71 -2.04
C ARG A 532 -4.94 35.47 -3.15
N ALA A 533 -4.20 36.12 -4.05
CA ALA A 533 -4.77 36.88 -5.15
C ALA A 533 -5.59 35.98 -6.11
N ILE A 534 -5.09 34.79 -6.39
CA ILE A 534 -5.79 33.78 -7.21
C ILE A 534 -7.10 33.35 -6.55
N LEU A 535 -7.06 32.99 -5.26
CA LEU A 535 -8.25 32.55 -4.52
C LEU A 535 -9.27 33.67 -4.32
N GLU A 536 -8.82 34.92 -4.17
CA GLU A 536 -9.70 36.07 -4.17
C GLU A 536 -10.49 36.18 -5.49
N GLU A 537 -9.80 36.11 -6.63
CA GLU A 537 -10.44 36.12 -7.94
C GLU A 537 -11.38 34.91 -8.13
N ALA A 538 -10.91 33.71 -7.80
CA ALA A 538 -11.70 32.48 -7.91
C ALA A 538 -13.01 32.56 -7.12
N MET A 539 -12.97 33.13 -5.92
CA MET A 539 -14.15 33.25 -5.06
C MET A 539 -15.11 34.36 -5.51
N GLN A 540 -14.62 35.34 -6.27
CA GLN A 540 -15.46 36.39 -6.87
C GLN A 540 -16.10 35.94 -8.18
N VAL A 541 -15.42 35.06 -8.95
CA VAL A 541 -15.82 34.74 -10.32
C VAL A 541 -16.17 33.26 -10.50
N ASP A 542 -15.29 32.35 -10.08
CA ASP A 542 -15.44 30.91 -10.34
C ASP A 542 -16.48 30.26 -9.42
N GLU A 543 -16.42 30.51 -8.10
CA GLU A 543 -17.36 29.91 -7.14
C GLU A 543 -18.82 30.34 -7.41
N PRO A 544 -19.16 31.62 -7.65
CA PRO A 544 -20.55 31.99 -7.94
C PRO A 544 -21.04 31.43 -9.28
N ALA A 545 -20.16 31.34 -10.28
CA ALA A 545 -20.50 30.77 -11.59
C ALA A 545 -20.67 29.24 -11.53
N SER A 546 -19.92 28.58 -10.65
CA SER A 546 -19.91 27.13 -10.50
C SER A 546 -19.63 26.73 -9.04
N PRO A 547 -20.66 26.72 -8.17
CA PRO A 547 -20.47 26.41 -6.77
C PRO A 547 -19.89 25.02 -6.53
N SER A 548 -18.81 24.96 -5.76
CA SER A 548 -18.02 23.76 -5.43
C SER A 548 -17.57 23.78 -3.97
N GLY A 549 -17.33 22.62 -3.36
CA GLY A 549 -16.67 22.62 -2.04
C GLY A 549 -15.18 22.99 -2.11
N TYR A 550 -14.61 23.04 -3.32
CA TYR A 550 -13.18 23.21 -3.58
C TYR A 550 -12.66 24.59 -3.17
N TRP A 551 -13.19 25.69 -3.72
CA TRP A 551 -12.65 27.02 -3.47
C TRP A 551 -12.75 27.46 -2.00
N PRO A 552 -13.86 27.20 -1.28
CA PRO A 552 -13.90 27.38 0.17
C PRO A 552 -12.87 26.52 0.91
N ALA A 553 -12.66 25.26 0.52
CA ALA A 553 -11.65 24.40 1.14
C ALA A 553 -10.21 24.90 0.91
N ALA A 554 -9.89 25.33 -0.32
CA ALA A 554 -8.60 25.93 -0.66
C ALA A 554 -8.34 27.20 0.17
N THR A 555 -9.35 28.06 0.32
CA THR A 555 -9.27 29.27 1.16
C THR A 555 -8.98 28.91 2.62
N ARG A 556 -9.69 27.90 3.17
CA ARG A 556 -9.45 27.41 4.54
C ARG A 556 -8.04 26.89 4.73
N ARG A 557 -7.51 26.13 3.76
CA ARG A 557 -6.14 25.60 3.80
C ARG A 557 -5.08 26.70 3.71
N LEU A 558 -5.29 27.71 2.86
CA LEU A 558 -4.42 28.89 2.81
C LEU A 558 -4.38 29.64 4.15
N CYS A 559 -5.51 29.77 4.84
CA CYS A 559 -5.60 30.43 6.15
C CYS A 559 -4.79 29.71 7.24
N ARG A 560 -4.77 28.37 7.23
CA ARG A 560 -3.96 27.57 8.19
C ARG A 560 -2.45 27.85 8.07
N SER A 561 -1.99 28.31 6.91
CA SER A 561 -0.57 28.61 6.68
C SER A 561 -0.14 29.97 7.22
N VAL A 562 -1.08 30.87 7.53
CA VAL A 562 -0.81 32.27 7.91
C VAL A 562 0.21 32.44 9.05
N PRO A 563 0.16 31.67 10.16
CA PRO A 563 1.15 31.82 11.24
C PRO A 563 2.60 31.75 10.76
N SER A 564 2.88 30.89 9.77
CA SER A 564 4.22 30.73 9.19
C SER A 564 4.63 31.82 8.19
N ILE A 565 3.71 32.74 7.85
CA ILE A 565 3.93 33.85 6.91
C ILE A 565 4.18 35.18 7.65
N LEU A 566 3.62 35.30 8.86
CA LEU A 566 3.72 36.49 9.69
C LEU A 566 5.18 36.85 9.98
N THR A 567 5.43 38.16 10.05
CA THR A 567 6.78 38.72 10.15
C THR A 567 7.15 39.12 11.57
N GLY A 568 6.17 39.19 12.47
CA GLY A 568 6.32 39.75 13.81
C GLY A 568 6.21 41.28 13.86
N ASP A 569 6.12 41.95 12.70
CA ASP A 569 5.78 43.37 12.59
C ASP A 569 4.26 43.52 12.59
N SER A 570 3.72 44.01 13.70
CA SER A 570 2.27 44.15 13.89
C SER A 570 1.58 44.99 12.82
N THR A 571 2.24 46.00 12.25
CA THR A 571 1.62 46.86 11.23
C THR A 571 1.51 46.11 9.91
N ARG A 572 2.63 45.51 9.48
CA ARG A 572 2.70 44.75 8.23
C ARG A 572 1.84 43.48 8.27
N ASP A 573 1.82 42.80 9.41
CA ASP A 573 1.03 41.60 9.62
C ASP A 573 -0.47 41.93 9.66
N THR A 574 -0.86 43.08 10.24
CA THR A 574 -2.25 43.58 10.20
C THR A 574 -2.67 43.90 8.77
N GLU A 575 -1.85 44.57 7.97
CA GLU A 575 -2.15 44.87 6.57
C GLU A 575 -2.34 43.59 5.74
N LEU A 576 -1.46 42.60 5.93
CA LEU A 576 -1.55 41.31 5.24
C LEU A 576 -2.84 40.56 5.59
N LEU A 577 -3.19 40.52 6.88
CA LEU A 577 -4.43 39.93 7.36
C LEU A 577 -5.66 40.70 6.86
N ALA A 578 -5.60 42.03 6.86
CA ALA A 578 -6.68 42.89 6.36
C ALA A 578 -6.95 42.58 4.89
N GLU A 579 -5.90 42.45 4.09
CA GLU A 579 -5.97 42.07 2.68
C GLU A 579 -6.51 40.65 2.47
N LEU A 580 -6.21 39.69 3.36
CA LEU A 580 -6.81 38.34 3.31
C LEU A 580 -8.32 38.35 3.58
N VAL A 581 -8.78 39.14 4.56
CA VAL A 581 -10.20 39.17 4.94
C VAL A 581 -11.03 40.11 4.08
N ARG A 582 -10.41 41.05 3.35
CA ARG A 582 -11.05 42.07 2.52
C ARG A 582 -12.16 41.53 1.59
N PRO A 583 -11.94 40.48 0.79
CA PRO A 583 -12.96 40.00 -0.15
C PRO A 583 -14.15 39.36 0.56
N ARG A 584 -13.96 39.03 1.85
CA ARG A 584 -14.86 38.27 2.72
C ARG A 584 -15.39 39.11 3.86
N ALA A 585 -15.21 40.43 3.85
CA ALA A 585 -15.75 41.35 4.84
C ALA A 585 -17.30 41.49 4.77
N ARG A 586 -17.99 40.39 4.43
CA ARG A 586 -19.43 40.19 4.57
C ARG A 586 -19.65 39.17 5.68
N PRO A 587 -20.64 39.36 6.57
CA PRO A 587 -20.93 38.40 7.61
C PRO A 587 -21.59 37.15 7.01
N ASP A 588 -20.79 36.20 6.52
CA ASP A 588 -21.21 34.88 6.01
C ASP A 588 -20.46 33.73 6.73
N SER A 589 -20.85 32.47 6.49
CA SER A 589 -20.25 31.35 7.23
C SER A 589 -18.76 31.18 6.95
N LEU A 590 -18.32 31.43 5.71
CA LEU A 590 -16.93 31.25 5.32
C LEU A 590 -16.03 32.32 5.95
N PHE A 591 -16.51 33.55 6.11
CA PHE A 591 -15.80 34.58 6.88
C PHE A 591 -15.55 34.12 8.32
N PHE A 592 -16.56 33.64 9.04
CA PHE A 592 -16.36 33.17 10.43
C PHE A 592 -15.53 31.89 10.51
N GLU A 593 -15.62 30.99 9.53
CA GLU A 593 -14.72 29.84 9.42
C GLU A 593 -13.26 30.28 9.27
N MET A 594 -12.98 31.29 8.43
CA MET A 594 -11.63 31.85 8.30
C MET A 594 -11.13 32.46 9.60
N ILE A 595 -11.96 33.27 10.28
CA ILE A 595 -11.61 33.84 11.59
C ILE A 595 -11.31 32.73 12.60
N PHE A 596 -12.15 31.70 12.66
CA PHE A 596 -11.92 30.55 13.54
C PHE A 596 -10.62 29.82 13.21
N ILE A 597 -10.32 29.60 11.93
CA ILE A 597 -9.07 28.95 11.50
C ILE A 597 -7.86 29.80 11.88
N LEU A 598 -7.88 31.11 11.64
CA LEU A 598 -6.77 32.01 11.99
C LEU A 598 -6.48 31.95 13.50
N ARG A 599 -7.51 32.07 14.34
CA ARG A 599 -7.38 32.01 15.80
C ARG A 599 -6.90 30.64 16.29
N SER A 600 -7.51 29.55 15.79
CA SER A 600 -7.13 28.18 16.17
C SER A 600 -5.76 27.76 15.65
N SER A 601 -5.24 28.41 14.60
CA SER A 601 -3.89 28.20 14.09
C SER A 601 -2.82 29.01 14.84
N GLY A 602 -3.20 29.80 15.85
CA GLY A 602 -2.26 30.55 16.70
C GLY A 602 -1.97 31.99 16.27
N VAL A 603 -2.79 32.59 15.39
CA VAL A 603 -2.71 34.03 15.10
C VAL A 603 -3.29 34.82 16.29
N ASP A 604 -2.60 35.86 16.75
CA ASP A 604 -3.04 36.73 17.84
C ASP A 604 -4.41 37.36 17.53
N ASP A 605 -5.36 37.19 18.46
CA ASP A 605 -6.72 37.74 18.38
C ASP A 605 -6.72 39.25 18.10
N ARG A 606 -5.76 40.00 18.67
CA ARG A 606 -5.63 41.45 18.46
C ARG A 606 -5.30 41.80 17.02
N LEU A 607 -4.46 40.99 16.36
CA LEU A 607 -4.11 41.18 14.95
C LEU A 607 -5.31 40.87 14.06
N VAL A 608 -6.06 39.82 14.38
CA VAL A 608 -7.30 39.46 13.66
C VAL A 608 -8.35 40.57 13.80
N GLU A 609 -8.53 41.13 14.99
CA GLU A 609 -9.48 42.21 15.25
C GLU A 609 -9.07 43.52 14.59
N ALA A 610 -7.79 43.88 14.63
CA ALA A 610 -7.25 45.05 13.94
C ALA A 610 -7.42 44.93 12.42
N ALA A 611 -7.16 43.75 11.85
CA ALA A 611 -7.30 43.48 10.43
C ALA A 611 -8.76 43.60 9.95
N VAL A 612 -9.73 43.12 10.73
CA VAL A 612 -11.15 43.25 10.40
C VAL A 612 -11.61 44.70 10.57
N SER A 613 -11.13 45.37 11.62
CA SER A 613 -11.43 46.77 11.91
C SER A 613 -10.86 47.75 10.89
N HIS A 614 -9.80 47.35 10.16
CA HIS A 614 -9.27 48.08 9.00
C HIS A 614 -10.34 48.40 7.94
N TRP A 615 -11.35 47.54 7.81
CA TRP A 615 -12.46 47.71 6.86
C TRP A 615 -13.70 48.38 7.47
N GLY A 616 -13.58 48.99 8.64
CA GLY A 616 -14.62 49.83 9.24
C GLY A 616 -15.72 49.08 10.00
N SER A 617 -15.48 47.84 10.41
CA SER A 617 -16.40 47.07 11.28
C SER A 617 -15.63 46.19 12.25
N GLY A 618 -16.12 46.02 13.48
CA GLY A 618 -15.56 45.07 14.44
C GLY A 618 -16.07 43.64 14.18
N VAL A 619 -15.26 42.64 14.55
CA VAL A 619 -15.65 41.20 14.50
C VAL A 619 -16.96 40.97 15.25
N GLU A 620 -17.12 41.60 16.41
CA GLU A 620 -18.34 41.56 17.23
C GLU A 620 -19.58 42.03 16.46
N THR A 621 -19.47 43.19 15.80
CA THR A 621 -20.57 43.76 15.02
C THR A 621 -20.96 42.85 13.85
N LEU A 622 -19.97 42.26 13.18
CA LEU A 622 -20.22 41.32 12.08
C LEU A 622 -20.86 40.02 12.57
N ALA A 623 -20.41 39.49 13.72
CA ALA A 623 -20.98 38.28 14.32
C ALA A 623 -22.45 38.49 14.72
N GLY A 624 -22.78 39.63 15.33
CA GLY A 624 -24.16 40.00 15.64
C GLY A 624 -25.05 40.09 14.39
N ARG A 625 -24.54 40.69 13.30
CA ARG A 625 -25.25 40.76 12.02
C ARG A 625 -25.48 39.38 11.40
N PHE A 626 -24.48 38.50 11.42
CA PHE A 626 -24.61 37.13 10.92
C PHE A 626 -25.70 36.36 11.66
N LEU A 627 -25.66 36.37 12.99
CA LEU A 627 -26.63 35.65 13.82
C LEU A 627 -28.06 36.17 13.59
N ALA A 628 -28.23 37.47 13.35
CA ALA A 628 -29.51 38.06 12.99
C ALA A 628 -29.98 37.60 11.60
N MET A 629 -29.11 37.68 10.59
CA MET A 629 -29.40 37.31 9.20
C MET A 629 -29.72 35.82 9.03
N GLU A 630 -28.96 34.94 9.68
CA GLU A 630 -29.06 33.48 9.54
C GLU A 630 -30.00 32.83 10.56
N SER A 631 -30.71 33.62 11.37
CA SER A 631 -31.55 33.15 12.49
C SER A 631 -32.54 32.04 12.12
N LEU A 632 -33.12 32.07 10.92
CA LEU A 632 -34.02 31.02 10.42
C LEU A 632 -33.29 29.71 10.08
N ARG A 633 -32.09 29.78 9.48
CA ARG A 633 -31.27 28.60 9.18
C ARG A 633 -30.69 27.99 10.45
N ILE A 634 -30.30 28.82 11.41
CA ILE A 634 -29.89 28.42 12.76
C ILE A 634 -31.01 27.66 13.46
N LYS A 635 -32.24 28.20 13.49
CA LYS A 635 -33.41 27.52 14.08
C LYS A 635 -33.74 26.17 13.42
N ARG A 636 -33.40 26.01 12.14
CA ARG A 636 -33.57 24.77 11.37
C ARG A 636 -32.40 23.80 11.51
N GLY A 637 -31.40 24.10 12.33
CA GLY A 637 -30.25 23.22 12.55
C GLY A 637 -29.31 23.14 11.35
N ALA A 638 -29.25 24.16 10.49
CA ALA A 638 -28.40 24.17 9.30
C ALA A 638 -26.89 24.28 9.61
N TYR A 639 -26.53 24.54 10.87
CA TYR A 639 -25.15 24.70 11.33
C TYR A 639 -24.91 23.82 12.56
N SER A 640 -23.67 23.34 12.74
CA SER A 640 -23.32 22.56 13.91
C SER A 640 -23.36 23.42 15.19
N PRO A 641 -23.81 22.87 16.34
CA PRO A 641 -23.90 23.62 17.60
C PRO A 641 -22.55 24.22 18.03
N GLY A 642 -21.47 23.45 17.96
CA GLY A 642 -20.13 23.90 18.36
C GLY A 642 -19.59 25.06 17.52
N TRP A 643 -19.86 25.09 16.21
CA TRP A 643 -19.47 26.22 15.36
C TRP A 643 -20.31 27.47 15.67
N LEU A 644 -21.62 27.30 15.89
CA LEU A 644 -22.50 28.42 16.27
C LEU A 644 -22.14 29.02 17.63
N ASP A 645 -21.73 28.22 18.59
CA ASP A 645 -21.33 28.69 19.91
C ASP A 645 -20.06 29.56 19.83
N HIS A 646 -19.14 29.25 18.91
CA HIS A 646 -18.00 30.12 18.63
C HIS A 646 -18.44 31.47 18.04
N VAL A 647 -19.35 31.49 17.06
CA VAL A 647 -19.85 32.75 16.48
C VAL A 647 -20.61 33.58 17.53
N ARG A 648 -21.36 32.93 18.44
CA ARG A 648 -22.01 33.61 19.57
C ARG A 648 -21.00 34.22 20.53
N ALA A 649 -19.91 33.52 20.84
CA ALA A 649 -18.85 34.04 21.68
C ALA A 649 -18.20 35.30 21.09
N LEU A 650 -18.04 35.34 19.76
CA LEU A 650 -17.53 36.53 19.05
C LEU A 650 -18.48 37.74 19.11
N ALA A 651 -19.78 37.52 19.26
CA ALA A 651 -20.79 38.59 19.33
C ALA A 651 -20.95 39.20 20.73
N LEU A 652 -20.21 38.72 21.74
CA LEU A 652 -20.20 39.27 23.08
C LEU A 652 -19.03 40.26 23.24
N PRO A 653 -19.22 41.37 23.97
CA PRO A 653 -18.15 42.31 24.24
C PRO A 653 -17.04 41.60 25.03
N GLN A 654 -15.83 41.59 24.48
CA GLN A 654 -14.65 41.07 25.18
C GLN A 654 -14.27 42.05 26.30
N LYS A 655 -14.16 41.54 27.53
CA LYS A 655 -13.84 42.33 28.72
C LYS A 655 -12.35 42.57 28.89
#